data_AF-A0A1G7PYE7-F1
#
_entry.id   AF-A0A1G7PYE7-F1
#
_cell.length_a   1.000
_cell.length_b   1.000
_cell.length_c   1.000
_cell.angle_alpha   90.00
_cell.angle_beta   90.00
_cell.angle_gamma   90.00
#
_symmetry.space_group_name_H-M   'P 1'
#
loop_
_entity.id
_entity.type
_entity.pdbx_description
1 polymer ?
#
loop_
_entity_poly.entity_id
_entity_poly.type
_entity_poly.pdbx_seq_one_letter_code
_entity_poly.pdbx_strand_id
1 'polypeptide(L)'
;MRTRLMLPVLLLLAAQAWSQTALQKFAVQSPLKKLKIDITVQDSVTYAVALNGKPVLLPSAISMHFGNIRAGRNAVVKQTHKHNVRSEITPPFGQFSRLKNNYNELEIDFEQHYSIIFRAYDEGIAYRFSTDFNEPVKVVSEQAIFRLAGDPEAVFPESDVYTSWEVPYVKYKNVSAIAEGKKAISPALFGQPDGVKIVVAESDLLDYPGMYLQKSGGTIRGNWAPYPAKTELGSWGNFVSVVKERKDYLAETPGKRAYPWRVVIATAQEKDLLVNQLIYKLATPPAIQDLSWIKPGKAAWEWWHDAMLPGSETPSGMQNRNTALYKKYIDFAAQNKLEYLMIDAGWSNVYDLKKVKPETDVFELARYAKGRNVDLFLWCVATTLLNDLEGNLDFIRSTGAVGIKVDFFDRDDQLAIQWFEKIAQAAADRHLMIDFHGCSKPTGLERKYPNIVNYEAVRGAECSKWDLTANPDQHLLTSFVRMPAGPLDYTPGSMRNATKETFKPVDPGLPSTQGTRCHELAMFVIFNQPLAMLCDSPMEYAKYPDVMQFLSAVPTAFEDTKALDGKVGQYAVMAKKKAGSWYIGAMTNWDARTVELDFSFLPDAKTYHMTLYTDAADAGTDASHYTVKTMQVTRKTRLKLRLAKGGGAVAMVRP
;
A
#
# COMPACT_ATOMS: atom_id res chain seq x y z
N MET A 1 -36.10 -35.45 -82.16
CA MET A 1 -34.63 -35.37 -81.89
C MET A 1 -34.38 -34.20 -80.93
N ARG A 2 -33.84 -34.53 -79.76
CA ARG A 2 -33.11 -33.71 -78.76
C ARG A 2 -33.37 -32.19 -78.71
N THR A 3 -33.89 -31.72 -77.57
CA THR A 3 -33.31 -30.56 -76.83
C THR A 3 -33.93 -30.34 -75.44
N ARG A 4 -33.05 -30.47 -74.42
CA ARG A 4 -32.88 -29.60 -73.23
C ARG A 4 -33.91 -29.71 -72.08
N LEU A 5 -33.52 -30.34 -70.97
CA LEU A 5 -32.87 -29.76 -69.77
C LEU A 5 -33.81 -28.89 -68.94
N MET A 6 -34.23 -29.40 -67.78
CA MET A 6 -34.12 -28.68 -66.50
C MET A 6 -34.44 -29.62 -65.33
N LEU A 7 -33.38 -29.99 -64.61
CA LEU A 7 -33.40 -30.59 -63.28
C LEU A 7 -33.54 -29.43 -62.28
N PRO A 8 -34.52 -29.40 -61.35
CA PRO A 8 -34.48 -28.43 -60.27
C PRO A 8 -33.47 -28.92 -59.24
N VAL A 9 -32.35 -28.22 -59.19
CA VAL A 9 -31.38 -28.23 -58.09
C VAL A 9 -32.14 -27.83 -56.82
N LEU A 10 -32.41 -28.81 -55.94
CA LEU A 10 -32.68 -28.54 -54.53
C LEU A 10 -31.40 -27.97 -53.93
N LEU A 11 -31.27 -26.64 -53.99
CA LEU A 11 -30.31 -25.89 -53.23
C LEU A 11 -30.63 -26.13 -51.74
N LEU A 12 -29.83 -26.98 -51.10
CA LEU A 12 -29.56 -26.91 -49.67
C LEU A 12 -29.06 -25.50 -49.36
N LEU A 13 -29.98 -24.58 -49.12
CA LEU A 13 -29.76 -23.46 -48.21
C LEU A 13 -29.79 -24.03 -46.79
N ALA A 14 -28.78 -24.83 -46.47
CA ALA A 14 -28.32 -24.97 -45.11
C ALA A 14 -27.74 -23.60 -44.75
N ALA A 15 -28.62 -22.69 -44.33
CA ALA A 15 -28.23 -21.52 -43.58
C ALA A 15 -27.44 -22.05 -42.38
N GLN A 16 -26.11 -21.99 -42.47
CA GLN A 16 -25.30 -21.92 -41.28
C GLN A 16 -25.75 -20.63 -40.58
N ALA A 17 -26.76 -20.75 -39.72
CA ALA A 17 -26.99 -19.76 -38.69
C ALA A 17 -25.75 -19.85 -37.80
N TRP A 18 -24.75 -19.03 -38.10
CA TRP A 18 -23.68 -18.76 -37.18
C TRP A 18 -24.38 -18.23 -35.94
N SER A 19 -24.42 -19.05 -34.88
CA SER A 19 -25.01 -18.70 -33.59
C SER A 19 -24.18 -17.54 -33.03
N GLN A 20 -24.51 -16.31 -33.42
CA GLN A 20 -24.01 -15.13 -32.73
C GLN A 20 -24.64 -15.17 -31.35
N THR A 21 -23.79 -15.18 -30.32
CA THR A 21 -24.27 -15.05 -28.94
C THR A 21 -25.09 -13.77 -28.84
N ALA A 22 -26.33 -13.89 -28.36
CA ALA A 22 -27.22 -12.74 -28.26
C ALA A 22 -26.61 -11.69 -27.33
N LEU A 23 -26.57 -10.43 -27.77
CA LEU A 23 -26.06 -9.31 -26.98
C LEU A 23 -26.90 -9.13 -25.71
N GLN A 24 -26.29 -9.33 -24.54
CA GLN A 24 -26.91 -9.07 -23.24
C GLN A 24 -26.23 -7.89 -22.55
N LYS A 25 -27.02 -7.03 -21.90
CA LYS A 25 -26.54 -5.85 -21.18
C LYS A 25 -27.02 -5.85 -19.74
N PHE A 26 -26.13 -5.53 -18.83
CA PHE A 26 -26.41 -5.38 -17.40
C PHE A 26 -25.80 -4.08 -16.89
N ALA A 27 -26.27 -3.61 -15.74
CA ALA A 27 -25.68 -2.47 -15.07
C ALA A 27 -25.80 -2.59 -13.55
N VAL A 28 -24.83 -2.00 -12.85
CA VAL A 28 -24.87 -1.81 -11.40
C VAL A 28 -24.41 -0.39 -11.08
N GLN A 29 -25.13 0.27 -10.17
CA GLN A 29 -24.82 1.63 -9.71
C GLN A 29 -24.43 1.61 -8.25
N SER A 30 -23.51 2.47 -7.87
CA SER A 30 -23.17 2.75 -6.48
C SER A 30 -24.38 3.26 -5.67
N PRO A 31 -24.37 3.15 -4.33
CA PRO A 31 -25.47 3.59 -3.46
C PRO A 31 -25.94 5.04 -3.69
N LEU A 32 -25.01 5.99 -3.87
CA LEU A 32 -25.30 7.39 -4.16
C LEU A 32 -25.37 7.67 -5.67
N LYS A 33 -25.36 6.63 -6.50
CA LYS A 33 -25.43 6.70 -7.97
C LYS A 33 -24.32 7.53 -8.62
N LYS A 34 -23.21 7.76 -7.91
CA LYS A 34 -22.03 8.47 -8.43
C LYS A 34 -21.32 7.63 -9.48
N LEU A 35 -21.03 6.38 -9.16
CA LEU A 35 -20.40 5.41 -10.05
C LEU A 35 -21.42 4.45 -10.64
N LYS A 36 -21.22 4.10 -11.91
CA LYS A 36 -21.99 3.11 -12.65
C LYS A 36 -21.05 2.19 -13.42
N ILE A 37 -21.34 0.89 -13.40
CA ILE A 37 -20.72 -0.12 -14.26
C ILE A 37 -21.76 -0.56 -15.28
N ASP A 38 -21.41 -0.48 -16.56
CA ASP A 38 -22.19 -1.04 -17.67
C ASP A 38 -21.47 -2.30 -18.17
N ILE A 39 -22.14 -3.46 -18.10
CA ILE A 39 -21.60 -4.77 -18.47
C ILE A 39 -22.26 -5.24 -19.75
N THR A 40 -21.48 -5.72 -20.70
CA THR A 40 -21.97 -6.31 -21.96
C THR A 40 -21.42 -7.72 -22.12
N VAL A 41 -22.30 -8.68 -22.41
CA VAL A 41 -21.96 -10.07 -22.71
C VAL A 41 -22.37 -10.38 -24.15
N GLN A 42 -21.38 -10.76 -24.96
CA GLN A 42 -21.53 -11.23 -26.34
C GLN A 42 -20.35 -12.18 -26.62
N ASP A 43 -19.57 -11.96 -27.68
CA ASP A 43 -18.35 -12.72 -27.98
C ASP A 43 -17.27 -12.55 -26.89
N SER A 44 -17.34 -11.44 -26.14
CA SER A 44 -16.53 -11.17 -24.95
C SER A 44 -17.39 -10.51 -23.88
N VAL A 45 -17.10 -10.81 -22.62
CA VAL A 45 -17.57 -9.99 -21.50
C VAL A 45 -16.74 -8.70 -21.48
N THR A 46 -17.41 -7.56 -21.45
CA THR A 46 -16.79 -6.25 -21.33
C THR A 46 -17.49 -5.42 -20.26
N TYR A 47 -16.76 -4.50 -19.64
CA TYR A 47 -17.32 -3.53 -18.70
C TYR A 47 -16.87 -2.10 -19.05
N ALA A 48 -17.73 -1.12 -18.78
CA ALA A 48 -17.43 0.30 -18.85
C ALA A 48 -17.80 0.96 -17.52
N VAL A 49 -17.12 2.05 -17.17
CA VAL A 49 -17.31 2.74 -15.89
C VAL A 49 -17.58 4.21 -16.16
N ALA A 50 -18.59 4.77 -15.49
CA ALA A 50 -18.88 6.19 -15.50
C ALA A 50 -18.94 6.77 -14.08
N LEU A 51 -18.39 7.97 -13.90
CA LEU A 51 -18.47 8.78 -12.68
C LEU A 51 -19.33 10.02 -12.97
N ASN A 52 -20.43 10.19 -12.23
CA ASN A 52 -21.42 11.24 -12.41
C ASN A 52 -21.90 11.36 -13.87
N GLY A 53 -22.11 10.21 -14.52
CA GLY A 53 -22.53 10.12 -15.93
C GLY A 53 -21.42 10.32 -16.96
N LYS A 54 -20.20 10.72 -16.57
CA LYS A 54 -19.05 10.86 -17.47
C LYS A 54 -18.26 9.56 -17.59
N PRO A 55 -17.90 9.10 -18.80
CA PRO A 55 -17.05 7.92 -18.98
C PRO A 55 -15.68 8.08 -18.31
N VAL A 56 -15.28 7.06 -17.56
CA VAL A 56 -13.98 6.91 -16.90
C VAL A 56 -13.21 5.77 -17.56
N LEU A 57 -13.86 4.63 -17.73
CA LEU A 57 -13.41 3.52 -18.55
C LEU A 57 -14.41 3.28 -19.68
N LEU A 58 -13.89 3.20 -20.90
CA LEU A 58 -14.62 2.73 -22.08
C LEU A 58 -14.74 1.19 -22.01
N PRO A 59 -15.62 0.57 -22.84
CA PRO A 59 -15.76 -0.89 -22.87
C PRO A 59 -14.41 -1.60 -22.90
N SER A 60 -14.17 -2.40 -21.87
CA SER A 60 -12.90 -3.05 -21.54
C SER A 60 -13.14 -4.55 -21.34
N ALA A 61 -12.45 -5.38 -22.12
CA ALA A 61 -12.64 -6.84 -22.09
C ALA A 61 -12.00 -7.48 -20.85
N ILE A 62 -12.67 -8.52 -20.34
CA ILE A 62 -12.19 -9.33 -19.22
C ILE A 62 -12.37 -10.82 -19.55
N SER A 63 -11.36 -11.63 -19.28
CA SER A 63 -11.44 -13.09 -19.46
C SER A 63 -10.35 -13.82 -18.68
N MET A 64 -10.60 -15.07 -18.33
CA MET A 64 -9.60 -15.98 -17.77
C MET A 64 -9.57 -17.30 -18.53
N HIS A 65 -8.38 -17.86 -18.72
CA HIS A 65 -8.18 -19.14 -19.40
C HIS A 65 -7.77 -20.22 -18.39
N PHE A 66 -8.67 -21.17 -18.17
CA PHE A 66 -8.56 -22.24 -17.18
C PHE A 66 -8.44 -23.59 -17.89
N GLY A 67 -7.23 -24.06 -18.17
CA GLY A 67 -7.03 -25.27 -18.99
C GLY A 67 -7.76 -25.18 -20.35
N ASN A 68 -8.91 -25.84 -20.48
CA ASN A 68 -9.75 -25.83 -21.69
C ASN A 68 -10.91 -24.81 -21.64
N ILE A 69 -11.18 -24.18 -20.50
CA ILE A 69 -12.29 -23.24 -20.29
C ILE A 69 -11.80 -21.81 -20.54
N ARG A 70 -12.52 -21.04 -21.36
CA ARG A 70 -12.25 -19.61 -21.63
C ARG A 70 -13.34 -18.74 -21.03
N ALA A 71 -13.28 -18.53 -19.72
CA ALA A 71 -14.23 -17.70 -18.99
C ALA A 71 -14.21 -16.26 -19.54
N GLY A 72 -15.39 -15.68 -19.79
CA GLY A 72 -15.54 -14.35 -20.37
C GLY A 72 -15.47 -14.27 -21.89
N ARG A 73 -15.31 -15.39 -22.61
CA ARG A 73 -15.35 -15.46 -24.08
C ARG A 73 -16.46 -16.40 -24.55
N ASN A 74 -17.26 -15.95 -25.52
CA ASN A 74 -18.47 -16.65 -25.99
C ASN A 74 -19.31 -17.19 -24.81
N ALA A 75 -19.45 -16.34 -23.79
CA ALA A 75 -19.96 -16.74 -22.49
C ALA A 75 -21.49 -16.79 -22.51
N VAL A 76 -22.07 -17.89 -22.04
CA VAL A 76 -23.52 -18.05 -21.94
C VAL A 76 -23.95 -17.75 -20.52
N VAL A 77 -24.72 -16.67 -20.34
CA VAL A 77 -25.29 -16.30 -19.03
C VAL A 77 -26.33 -17.32 -18.63
N LYS A 78 -26.17 -17.89 -17.44
CA LYS A 78 -27.10 -18.82 -16.81
C LYS A 78 -28.14 -18.08 -15.98
N GLN A 79 -27.69 -17.20 -15.09
CA GLN A 79 -28.53 -16.40 -14.20
C GLN A 79 -27.75 -15.21 -13.62
N THR A 80 -28.46 -14.31 -12.96
CA THR A 80 -27.84 -13.16 -12.28
C THR A 80 -28.39 -12.99 -10.87
N HIS A 81 -27.53 -12.61 -9.94
CA HIS A 81 -27.89 -12.26 -8.56
C HIS A 81 -27.56 -10.81 -8.27
N LYS A 82 -28.44 -10.12 -7.54
CA LYS A 82 -28.24 -8.73 -7.15
C LYS A 82 -28.30 -8.61 -5.64
N HIS A 83 -27.30 -7.95 -5.07
CA HIS A 83 -27.22 -7.72 -3.63
C HIS A 83 -26.98 -6.23 -3.35
N ASN A 84 -27.63 -5.73 -2.30
CA ASN A 84 -27.36 -4.40 -1.76
C ASN A 84 -26.85 -4.59 -0.34
N VAL A 85 -25.61 -4.22 -0.08
CA VAL A 85 -24.98 -4.40 1.22
C VAL A 85 -24.84 -3.06 1.90
N ARG A 86 -25.30 -2.98 3.15
CA ARG A 86 -25.12 -1.84 4.04
C ARG A 86 -24.66 -2.38 5.39
N SER A 87 -23.37 -2.23 5.67
CA SER A 87 -22.73 -2.79 6.86
C SER A 87 -21.62 -1.86 7.35
N GLU A 88 -21.03 -2.21 8.49
CA GLU A 88 -19.86 -1.52 9.06
C GLU A 88 -18.71 -2.51 9.17
N ILE A 89 -17.48 -2.05 8.94
CA ILE A 89 -16.25 -2.76 9.24
C ILE A 89 -15.56 -2.00 10.37
N THR A 90 -15.04 -2.72 11.36
CA THR A 90 -14.29 -2.16 12.49
C THR A 90 -12.83 -2.60 12.35
N PRO A 91 -11.95 -1.79 11.72
CA PRO A 91 -10.52 -2.08 11.70
C PRO A 91 -9.95 -2.05 13.14
N PRO A 92 -9.02 -2.94 13.49
CA PRO A 92 -8.37 -2.91 14.81
C PRO A 92 -7.47 -1.69 15.00
N PHE A 93 -6.91 -1.16 13.90
CA PHE A 93 -6.09 0.04 13.86
C PHE A 93 -6.13 0.66 12.45
N GLY A 94 -5.44 1.79 12.25
CA GLY A 94 -5.35 2.50 10.98
C GLY A 94 -5.99 3.88 11.04
N GLN A 95 -6.57 4.34 9.93
CA GLN A 95 -7.10 5.70 9.80
C GLN A 95 -8.48 5.90 10.44
N PHE A 96 -9.23 4.82 10.65
CA PHE A 96 -10.61 4.84 11.09
C PHE A 96 -10.88 3.70 12.07
N SER A 97 -11.66 4.00 13.11
CA SER A 97 -12.22 2.98 14.02
C SER A 97 -13.44 2.28 13.42
N ARG A 98 -14.10 2.91 12.43
CA ARG A 98 -15.30 2.41 11.76
C ARG A 98 -15.32 2.83 10.30
N LEU A 99 -15.60 1.88 9.42
CA LEU A 99 -15.71 2.07 7.98
C LEU A 99 -17.11 1.67 7.51
N LYS A 100 -17.76 2.56 6.75
CA LYS A 100 -19.01 2.20 6.06
C LYS A 100 -18.70 1.25 4.92
N ASN A 101 -19.34 0.09 4.92
CA ASN A 101 -19.24 -0.91 3.86
C ASN A 101 -20.56 -0.98 3.08
N ASN A 102 -20.72 0.01 2.21
CA ASN A 102 -21.93 0.21 1.41
C ASN A 102 -21.62 0.02 -0.07
N TYR A 103 -22.22 -0.99 -0.69
CA TYR A 103 -22.12 -1.22 -2.13
C TYR A 103 -23.40 -1.88 -2.67
N ASN A 104 -23.56 -1.79 -3.99
CA ASN A 104 -24.48 -2.65 -4.71
C ASN A 104 -23.65 -3.61 -5.57
N GLU A 105 -24.10 -4.84 -5.69
CA GLU A 105 -23.40 -5.95 -6.33
C GLU A 105 -24.28 -6.61 -7.39
N LEU A 106 -23.63 -7.04 -8.47
CA LEU A 106 -24.20 -7.89 -9.50
C LEU A 106 -23.26 -9.07 -9.70
N GLU A 107 -23.75 -10.27 -9.45
CA GLU A 107 -23.10 -11.52 -9.81
C GLU A 107 -23.78 -12.10 -11.04
N ILE A 108 -22.98 -12.53 -12.02
CA ILE A 108 -23.44 -13.16 -13.26
C ILE A 108 -22.85 -14.56 -13.29
N ASP A 109 -23.72 -15.57 -13.21
CA ASP A 109 -23.35 -16.98 -13.33
C ASP A 109 -23.36 -17.39 -14.80
N PHE A 110 -22.38 -18.18 -15.22
CA PHE A 110 -22.26 -18.71 -16.57
C PHE A 110 -22.36 -20.24 -16.59
N GLU A 111 -22.73 -20.83 -17.72
CA GLU A 111 -22.97 -22.29 -17.82
C GLU A 111 -21.76 -23.15 -17.45
N GLN A 112 -20.54 -22.69 -17.73
CA GLN A 112 -19.30 -23.43 -17.47
C GLN A 112 -18.81 -23.31 -16.02
N HIS A 113 -19.72 -23.26 -15.04
CA HIS A 113 -19.42 -23.28 -13.60
C HIS A 113 -18.45 -22.18 -13.10
N TYR A 114 -18.57 -20.97 -13.66
CA TYR A 114 -17.89 -19.78 -13.16
C TYR A 114 -18.85 -18.60 -13.12
N SER A 115 -18.49 -17.60 -12.31
CA SER A 115 -19.23 -16.36 -12.16
C SER A 115 -18.29 -15.16 -12.27
N ILE A 116 -18.84 -14.01 -12.68
CA ILE A 116 -18.15 -12.72 -12.57
C ILE A 116 -18.98 -11.83 -11.65
N ILE A 117 -18.35 -11.35 -10.59
CA ILE A 117 -18.97 -10.53 -9.55
C ILE A 117 -18.49 -9.10 -9.73
N PHE A 118 -19.43 -8.14 -9.77
CA PHE A 118 -19.17 -6.71 -9.88
C PHE A 118 -19.70 -5.99 -8.65
N ARG A 119 -18.90 -5.11 -8.03
CA ARG A 119 -19.31 -4.24 -6.92
C ARG A 119 -19.15 -2.77 -7.29
N ALA A 120 -20.16 -1.98 -6.99
CA ALA A 120 -20.12 -0.52 -7.10
C ALA A 120 -20.23 0.12 -5.72
N TYR A 121 -19.14 0.77 -5.29
CA TYR A 121 -19.08 1.65 -4.13
C TYR A 121 -19.15 3.11 -4.61
N ASP A 122 -19.42 4.04 -3.70
CA ASP A 122 -19.38 5.48 -4.03
C ASP A 122 -17.95 6.01 -4.25
N GLU A 123 -16.95 5.25 -3.82
CA GLU A 123 -15.52 5.58 -3.85
C GLU A 123 -14.72 4.80 -4.91
N GLY A 124 -15.37 3.87 -5.62
CA GLY A 124 -14.76 3.08 -6.69
C GLY A 124 -15.59 1.84 -7.05
N ILE A 125 -15.11 1.09 -8.04
CA ILE A 125 -15.73 -0.15 -8.49
C ILE A 125 -14.73 -1.29 -8.45
N ALA A 126 -15.22 -2.52 -8.42
CA ALA A 126 -14.39 -3.70 -8.53
C ALA A 126 -15.11 -4.83 -9.25
N TYR A 127 -14.33 -5.74 -9.85
CA TYR A 127 -14.84 -7.03 -10.31
C TYR A 127 -13.89 -8.17 -9.94
N ARG A 128 -14.40 -9.40 -9.89
CA ARG A 128 -13.58 -10.62 -9.80
C ARG A 128 -14.24 -11.80 -10.47
N PHE A 129 -13.43 -12.79 -10.86
CA PHE A 129 -13.90 -14.12 -11.22
C PHE A 129 -14.09 -14.98 -9.98
N SER A 130 -15.02 -15.93 -10.04
CA SER A 130 -15.19 -17.02 -9.09
C SER A 130 -15.48 -18.31 -9.84
N THR A 131 -14.91 -19.43 -9.41
CA THR A 131 -15.11 -20.75 -10.04
C THR A 131 -15.67 -21.75 -9.05
N ASP A 132 -16.42 -22.71 -9.56
CA ASP A 132 -16.95 -23.87 -8.82
C ASP A 132 -16.66 -25.15 -9.61
N PHE A 133 -15.40 -25.33 -10.01
CA PHE A 133 -14.96 -26.54 -10.71
C PHE A 133 -14.69 -27.66 -9.70
N ASN A 134 -14.99 -28.90 -10.09
CA ASN A 134 -14.79 -30.07 -9.23
C ASN A 134 -13.31 -30.41 -9.02
N GLU A 135 -12.47 -30.09 -10.00
CA GLU A 135 -11.04 -30.45 -10.01
C GLU A 135 -10.15 -29.21 -9.94
N PRO A 136 -8.93 -29.32 -9.36
CA PRO A 136 -7.91 -28.29 -9.47
C PRO A 136 -7.64 -27.89 -10.92
N VAL A 137 -7.31 -26.61 -11.14
CA VAL A 137 -7.14 -26.05 -12.47
C VAL A 137 -5.91 -25.16 -12.58
N LYS A 138 -5.30 -25.16 -13.77
CA LYS A 138 -4.26 -24.21 -14.14
C LYS A 138 -4.88 -22.97 -14.75
N VAL A 139 -4.51 -21.81 -14.23
CA VAL A 139 -4.81 -20.52 -14.86
C VAL A 139 -3.70 -20.22 -15.86
N VAL A 140 -3.98 -20.45 -17.13
CA VAL A 140 -3.01 -20.24 -18.23
C VAL A 140 -2.78 -18.74 -18.44
N SER A 141 -3.84 -17.95 -18.47
CA SER A 141 -3.75 -16.51 -18.64
C SER A 141 -4.98 -15.78 -18.11
N GLU A 142 -4.79 -14.50 -17.81
CA GLU A 142 -5.84 -13.56 -17.46
C GLU A 142 -5.77 -12.35 -18.39
N GLN A 143 -6.93 -11.81 -18.74
CA GLN A 143 -7.09 -10.55 -19.43
C GLN A 143 -7.89 -9.61 -18.54
N ALA A 144 -7.25 -8.52 -18.14
CA ALA A 144 -7.88 -7.37 -17.49
C ALA A 144 -7.55 -6.11 -18.30
N ILE A 145 -8.50 -5.61 -19.10
CA ILE A 145 -8.30 -4.38 -19.86
C ILE A 145 -8.80 -3.18 -19.05
N PHE A 146 -8.08 -2.06 -19.16
CA PHE A 146 -8.43 -0.78 -18.56
C PHE A 146 -8.35 0.30 -19.65
N ARG A 147 -9.38 0.37 -20.50
CA ARG A 147 -9.45 1.36 -21.59
C ARG A 147 -9.93 2.69 -21.04
N LEU A 148 -8.98 3.52 -20.61
CA LEU A 148 -9.23 4.86 -20.09
C LEU A 148 -9.97 5.71 -21.13
N ALA A 149 -10.92 6.53 -20.68
CA ALA A 149 -11.56 7.52 -21.55
C ALA A 149 -10.55 8.63 -21.91
N GLY A 150 -10.43 8.97 -23.19
CA GLY A 150 -9.48 9.98 -23.66
C GLY A 150 -8.02 9.51 -23.58
N ASP A 151 -7.12 10.45 -23.33
CA ASP A 151 -5.67 10.22 -23.20
C ASP A 151 -5.14 10.93 -21.94
N PRO A 152 -5.49 10.42 -20.73
CA PRO A 152 -5.24 11.11 -19.47
C PRO A 152 -3.74 11.15 -19.13
N GLU A 153 -3.36 12.06 -18.24
CA GLU A 153 -2.05 12.04 -17.57
C GLU A 153 -1.86 10.71 -16.82
N ALA A 154 -0.62 10.29 -16.59
CA ALA A 154 -0.33 9.09 -15.82
C ALA A 154 0.78 9.30 -14.79
N VAL A 155 0.63 8.71 -13.61
CA VAL A 155 1.67 8.50 -12.62
C VAL A 155 1.96 7.00 -12.59
N PHE A 156 3.10 6.63 -13.16
CA PHE A 156 3.43 5.26 -13.51
C PHE A 156 4.69 4.82 -12.73
N PRO A 157 4.56 3.98 -11.70
CA PRO A 157 5.71 3.41 -10.99
C PRO A 157 6.32 2.29 -11.83
N GLU A 158 7.25 2.66 -12.70
CA GLU A 158 7.80 1.78 -13.73
C GLU A 158 8.58 0.60 -13.15
N SER A 159 8.28 -0.60 -13.62
CA SER A 159 9.08 -1.78 -13.33
C SER A 159 8.94 -2.79 -14.47
N ASP A 160 10.04 -3.07 -15.16
CA ASP A 160 10.07 -4.05 -16.25
C ASP A 160 10.41 -5.47 -15.75
N VAL A 161 10.66 -5.61 -14.44
CA VAL A 161 11.00 -6.85 -13.74
C VAL A 161 9.92 -7.23 -12.73
N TYR A 162 9.86 -8.51 -12.35
CA TYR A 162 8.90 -9.00 -11.35
C TYR A 162 9.50 -9.10 -9.95
N THR A 163 10.41 -8.19 -9.61
CA THR A 163 11.24 -8.29 -8.39
C THR A 163 11.50 -6.97 -7.67
N SER A 164 10.83 -5.86 -8.04
CA SER A 164 11.06 -4.56 -7.42
C SER A 164 9.76 -3.78 -7.28
N TRP A 165 9.49 -3.31 -6.05
CA TRP A 165 8.36 -2.45 -5.69
C TRP A 165 8.78 -1.09 -5.10
N GLU A 166 10.08 -0.83 -5.03
CA GLU A 166 10.68 0.41 -4.53
C GLU A 166 11.16 1.32 -5.67
N VAL A 167 10.28 1.53 -6.64
CA VAL A 167 10.56 2.31 -7.83
C VAL A 167 10.05 3.74 -7.68
N PRO A 168 10.76 4.75 -8.22
CA PRO A 168 10.23 6.10 -8.26
C PRO A 168 9.02 6.17 -9.21
N TYR A 169 8.12 7.11 -8.95
CA TYR A 169 7.01 7.40 -9.86
C TYR A 169 7.49 8.24 -11.04
N VAL A 170 7.14 7.80 -12.25
CA VAL A 170 7.32 8.56 -13.49
C VAL A 170 6.01 9.24 -13.86
N LYS A 171 6.06 10.56 -14.11
CA LYS A 171 4.91 11.34 -14.55
C LYS A 171 4.91 11.46 -16.06
N TYR A 172 3.83 11.02 -16.69
CA TYR A 172 3.57 11.18 -18.10
C TYR A 172 2.48 12.22 -18.32
N LYS A 173 2.70 13.11 -19.29
CA LYS A 173 1.69 14.08 -19.73
C LYS A 173 0.44 13.37 -20.27
N ASN A 174 0.60 12.19 -20.84
CA ASN A 174 -0.50 11.39 -21.34
C ASN A 174 -0.13 9.89 -21.42
N VAL A 175 -1.12 9.02 -21.43
CA VAL A 175 -0.95 7.57 -21.56
C VAL A 175 -0.31 7.20 -22.90
N SER A 176 -0.59 7.97 -23.97
CA SER A 176 0.01 7.75 -25.29
C SER A 176 1.53 7.97 -25.33
N ALA A 177 2.10 8.77 -24.42
CA ALA A 177 3.55 8.93 -24.28
C ALA A 177 4.25 7.76 -23.57
N ILE A 178 3.50 6.86 -22.92
CA ILE A 178 4.08 5.66 -22.34
C ILE A 178 4.47 4.71 -23.49
N ALA A 179 5.72 4.26 -23.49
CA ALA A 179 6.22 3.34 -24.49
C ALA A 179 5.43 2.02 -24.49
N GLU A 180 5.19 1.46 -25.67
CA GLU A 180 4.49 0.18 -25.83
C GLU A 180 5.26 -0.95 -25.13
N GLY A 181 4.55 -1.81 -24.40
CA GLY A 181 5.13 -2.92 -23.64
C GLY A 181 5.67 -2.52 -22.27
N LYS A 182 5.81 -1.22 -21.97
CA LYS A 182 6.26 -0.72 -20.67
C LYS A 182 5.33 -1.13 -19.55
N LYS A 183 5.89 -1.51 -18.41
CA LYS A 183 5.15 -2.00 -17.24
C LYS A 183 5.27 -1.07 -16.04
N ALA A 184 4.29 -1.17 -15.15
CA ALA A 184 4.30 -0.58 -13.81
C ALA A 184 3.80 -1.57 -12.77
N ILE A 185 4.29 -1.41 -11.54
CA ILE A 185 3.63 -2.00 -10.37
C ILE A 185 2.24 -1.37 -10.20
N SER A 186 1.28 -2.12 -9.67
CA SER A 186 0.03 -1.52 -9.19
C SER A 186 0.19 -1.07 -7.72
N PRO A 187 -0.52 -0.02 -7.27
CA PRO A 187 -1.41 0.83 -8.04
C PRO A 187 -0.70 1.80 -9.00
N ALA A 188 -1.38 2.18 -10.08
CA ALA A 188 -1.01 3.33 -10.91
C ALA A 188 -2.18 4.31 -11.01
N LEU A 189 -1.87 5.59 -11.21
CA LEU A 189 -2.85 6.67 -11.24
C LEU A 189 -2.94 7.31 -12.63
N PHE A 190 -4.15 7.66 -13.03
CA PHE A 190 -4.45 8.38 -14.27
C PHE A 190 -5.29 9.63 -13.97
N GLY A 191 -4.91 10.77 -14.56
CA GLY A 191 -5.53 12.07 -14.33
C GLY A 191 -6.25 12.61 -15.56
N GLN A 192 -7.56 12.83 -15.43
CA GLN A 192 -8.35 13.48 -16.47
C GLN A 192 -8.17 15.00 -16.42
N PRO A 193 -8.25 15.71 -17.57
CA PRO A 193 -8.16 17.18 -17.62
C PRO A 193 -9.23 17.91 -16.79
N ASP A 194 -10.38 17.28 -16.54
CA ASP A 194 -11.47 17.85 -15.75
C ASP A 194 -11.34 17.62 -14.24
N GLY A 195 -10.18 17.13 -13.78
CA GLY A 195 -9.83 16.95 -12.38
C GLY A 195 -10.05 15.53 -11.85
N VAL A 196 -10.83 14.68 -12.55
CA VAL A 196 -11.07 13.29 -12.13
C VAL A 196 -9.76 12.52 -12.02
N LYS A 197 -9.60 11.75 -10.93
CA LYS A 197 -8.46 10.85 -10.73
C LYS A 197 -8.93 9.41 -10.70
N ILE A 198 -8.17 8.55 -11.36
CA ILE A 198 -8.46 7.12 -11.51
C ILE A 198 -7.26 6.35 -10.97
N VAL A 199 -7.45 5.46 -10.01
CA VAL A 199 -6.41 4.54 -9.55
C VAL A 199 -6.81 3.12 -9.91
N VAL A 200 -5.94 2.42 -10.64
CA VAL A 200 -6.12 1.01 -10.98
C VAL A 200 -5.25 0.17 -10.05
N ALA A 201 -5.86 -0.80 -9.38
CA ALA A 201 -5.24 -1.62 -8.35
C ALA A 201 -5.88 -3.01 -8.28
N GLU A 202 -5.49 -3.79 -7.27
CA GLU A 202 -6.12 -5.05 -6.92
C GLU A 202 -6.35 -5.17 -5.40
N SER A 203 -7.16 -6.13 -4.98
CA SER A 203 -7.44 -6.44 -3.58
C SER A 203 -7.71 -7.95 -3.42
N ASP A 204 -7.53 -8.47 -2.21
CA ASP A 204 -7.77 -9.88 -1.86
C ASP A 204 -6.85 -10.82 -2.66
N LEU A 205 -5.57 -10.44 -2.80
CA LEU A 205 -4.56 -11.24 -3.50
C LEU A 205 -4.12 -12.43 -2.62
N LEU A 206 -4.84 -13.54 -2.78
CA LEU A 206 -4.55 -14.80 -2.09
C LEU A 206 -4.22 -15.87 -3.12
N ASP A 207 -3.12 -16.58 -2.92
CA ASP A 207 -2.73 -17.75 -3.74
C ASP A 207 -2.89 -17.51 -5.26
N TYR A 208 -2.38 -16.37 -5.75
CA TYR A 208 -2.45 -15.94 -7.14
C TYR A 208 -1.36 -14.89 -7.40
N PRO A 209 -0.75 -14.77 -8.60
CA PRO A 209 0.28 -13.76 -8.84
C PRO A 209 -0.28 -12.34 -8.81
N GLY A 210 0.52 -11.39 -8.32
CA GLY A 210 0.18 -9.97 -8.30
C GLY A 210 0.12 -9.34 -9.69
N MET A 211 -0.75 -8.34 -9.83
CA MET A 211 -0.97 -7.62 -11.07
C MET A 211 -0.04 -6.41 -11.20
N TYR A 212 0.69 -6.44 -12.30
CA TYR A 212 1.32 -5.30 -12.93
C TYR A 212 0.37 -4.69 -13.96
N LEU A 213 0.62 -3.44 -14.31
CA LEU A 213 -0.03 -2.78 -15.43
C LEU A 213 0.95 -2.67 -16.59
N GLN A 214 0.46 -2.84 -17.81
CA GLN A 214 1.28 -2.77 -19.01
C GLN A 214 0.58 -1.93 -20.08
N LYS A 215 1.35 -1.05 -20.72
CA LYS A 215 0.92 -0.36 -21.93
C LYS A 215 0.85 -1.36 -23.08
N SER A 216 -0.34 -1.53 -23.67
CA SER A 216 -0.55 -2.45 -24.79
C SER A 216 -1.64 -1.94 -25.74
N GLY A 217 -1.38 -1.87 -27.05
CA GLY A 217 -2.37 -1.55 -28.08
C GLY A 217 -3.10 -0.22 -27.85
N GLY A 218 -2.38 0.80 -27.40
CA GLY A 218 -2.99 2.11 -27.07
C GLY A 218 -3.79 2.15 -25.75
N THR A 219 -3.85 1.05 -24.99
CA THR A 219 -4.56 0.95 -23.70
C THR A 219 -3.63 0.48 -22.57
N ILE A 220 -4.14 0.46 -21.35
CA ILE A 220 -3.53 -0.24 -20.22
C ILE A 220 -4.19 -1.61 -20.04
N ARG A 221 -3.40 -2.63 -19.71
CA ARG A 221 -3.87 -3.98 -19.36
C ARG A 221 -3.15 -4.53 -18.14
N GLY A 222 -3.74 -5.51 -17.48
CA GLY A 222 -3.06 -6.32 -16.47
C GLY A 222 -1.95 -7.19 -17.08
N ASN A 223 -0.90 -7.42 -16.29
CA ASN A 223 0.22 -8.29 -16.59
C ASN A 223 0.66 -9.00 -15.30
N TRP A 224 1.12 -10.25 -15.39
CA TRP A 224 1.42 -11.08 -14.21
C TRP A 224 2.72 -11.83 -14.42
N ALA A 225 3.42 -12.07 -13.32
CA ALA A 225 4.54 -13.00 -13.29
C ALA A 225 4.03 -14.44 -13.50
N PRO A 226 4.50 -15.19 -14.52
CA PRO A 226 4.13 -16.59 -14.66
C PRO A 226 4.69 -17.45 -13.53
N TYR A 227 4.07 -18.61 -13.31
CA TYR A 227 4.40 -19.53 -12.22
C TYR A 227 5.88 -19.95 -12.25
N PRO A 228 6.62 -19.92 -11.13
CA PRO A 228 8.02 -20.34 -11.10
C PRO A 228 8.18 -21.84 -11.39
N ALA A 229 9.07 -22.17 -12.32
CA ALA A 229 9.46 -23.55 -12.60
C ALA A 229 10.69 -23.97 -11.79
N LYS A 230 11.62 -23.02 -11.57
CA LYS A 230 12.87 -23.22 -10.84
C LYS A 230 13.28 -21.96 -10.11
N THR A 231 13.71 -22.11 -8.87
CA THR A 231 14.25 -21.03 -8.02
C THR A 231 15.56 -21.45 -7.40
N GLU A 232 16.47 -20.50 -7.21
CA GLU A 232 17.76 -20.71 -6.53
C GLU A 232 18.04 -19.55 -5.59
N LEU A 233 18.83 -19.78 -4.54
CA LEU A 233 19.34 -18.67 -3.73
C LEU A 233 20.32 -17.82 -4.55
N GLY A 234 20.25 -16.50 -4.39
CA GLY A 234 21.09 -15.56 -5.10
C GLY A 234 20.86 -14.11 -4.64
N SER A 235 21.15 -13.15 -5.53
CA SER A 235 21.09 -11.70 -5.25
C SER A 235 22.04 -11.27 -4.12
N TRP A 236 21.77 -10.12 -3.50
CA TRP A 236 22.51 -9.63 -2.36
C TRP A 236 22.53 -10.65 -1.22
N GLY A 237 23.73 -10.93 -0.68
CA GLY A 237 23.94 -11.86 0.42
C GLY A 237 23.62 -13.33 0.14
N ASN A 238 23.30 -13.74 -1.10
CA ASN A 238 23.00 -15.13 -1.47
C ASN A 238 21.92 -15.80 -0.59
N PHE A 239 20.92 -15.04 -0.17
CA PHE A 239 19.79 -15.54 0.62
C PHE A 239 18.42 -15.23 -0.02
N VAL A 240 18.35 -14.50 -1.12
CA VAL A 240 17.08 -14.21 -1.81
C VAL A 240 16.70 -15.38 -2.71
N SER A 241 15.43 -15.79 -2.72
CA SER A 241 14.95 -16.84 -3.62
C SER A 241 14.67 -16.27 -5.02
N VAL A 242 15.62 -16.42 -5.95
CA VAL A 242 15.55 -15.86 -7.30
C VAL A 242 14.94 -16.87 -8.28
N VAL A 243 13.93 -16.43 -9.04
CA VAL A 243 13.32 -17.25 -10.10
C VAL A 243 14.26 -17.34 -11.32
N LYS A 244 14.62 -18.56 -11.72
CA LYS A 244 15.49 -18.84 -12.88
C LYS A 244 14.71 -19.23 -14.11
N GLU A 245 13.61 -19.95 -13.92
CA GLU A 245 12.76 -20.44 -14.99
C GLU A 245 11.30 -20.27 -14.60
N ARG A 246 10.44 -20.01 -15.58
CA ARG A 246 9.00 -19.85 -15.39
C ARG A 246 8.23 -20.79 -16.32
N LYS A 247 7.05 -21.21 -15.88
CA LYS A 247 6.09 -21.98 -16.67
C LYS A 247 5.31 -21.06 -17.63
N ASP A 248 4.52 -21.67 -18.50
CA ASP A 248 3.64 -21.02 -19.48
C ASP A 248 2.21 -20.77 -18.95
N TYR A 249 2.03 -20.81 -17.62
CA TYR A 249 0.78 -20.49 -16.92
C TYR A 249 1.05 -19.60 -15.71
N LEU A 250 0.01 -18.94 -15.20
CA LEU A 250 0.08 -17.98 -14.10
C LEU A 250 -0.01 -18.65 -12.73
N ALA A 251 -0.94 -19.60 -12.57
CA ALA A 251 -1.22 -20.21 -11.27
C ALA A 251 -1.77 -21.63 -11.37
N GLU A 252 -1.60 -22.42 -10.31
CA GLU A 252 -2.29 -23.69 -10.07
C GLU A 252 -3.21 -23.55 -8.86
N THR A 253 -4.50 -23.81 -9.02
CA THR A 253 -5.48 -23.40 -8.01
C THR A 253 -6.52 -24.50 -7.75
N PRO A 254 -7.14 -24.57 -6.55
CA PRO A 254 -8.34 -25.37 -6.35
C PRO A 254 -9.44 -24.94 -7.33
N GLY A 255 -10.25 -25.91 -7.79
CA GLY A 255 -11.33 -25.63 -8.76
C GLY A 255 -12.41 -24.71 -8.23
N LYS A 256 -12.67 -24.73 -6.92
CA LYS A 256 -13.62 -23.87 -6.22
C LYS A 256 -12.91 -22.77 -5.45
N ARG A 257 -13.00 -21.52 -5.95
CA ARG A 257 -12.41 -20.34 -5.29
C ARG A 257 -12.89 -19.03 -5.90
N ALA A 258 -12.64 -17.94 -5.18
CA ALA A 258 -12.63 -16.60 -5.75
C ALA A 258 -11.19 -16.21 -6.18
N TYR A 259 -11.09 -15.37 -7.19
CA TYR A 259 -9.85 -14.74 -7.64
C TYR A 259 -9.75 -13.30 -7.13
N PRO A 260 -8.56 -12.67 -7.15
CA PRO A 260 -8.38 -11.31 -6.64
C PRO A 260 -9.32 -10.30 -7.31
N TRP A 261 -9.75 -9.30 -6.56
CA TRP A 261 -10.51 -8.17 -7.10
C TRP A 261 -9.62 -7.32 -7.98
N ARG A 262 -10.11 -6.95 -9.16
CA ARG A 262 -9.58 -5.86 -9.98
C ARG A 262 -10.33 -4.59 -9.62
N VAL A 263 -9.59 -3.56 -9.22
CA VAL A 263 -10.14 -2.36 -8.56
C VAL A 263 -9.90 -1.13 -9.42
N VAL A 264 -10.93 -0.31 -9.56
CA VAL A 264 -10.85 1.02 -10.19
C VAL A 264 -11.46 2.02 -9.22
N ILE A 265 -10.59 2.75 -8.52
CA ILE A 265 -10.98 3.92 -7.72
C ILE A 265 -11.13 5.09 -8.69
N ALA A 266 -12.22 5.86 -8.57
CA ALA A 266 -12.45 7.04 -9.39
C ALA A 266 -13.04 8.15 -8.51
N THR A 267 -12.31 9.27 -8.39
CA THR A 267 -12.70 10.38 -7.51
C THR A 267 -12.87 11.67 -8.29
N ALA A 268 -13.88 12.46 -7.90
CA ALA A 268 -14.10 13.80 -8.46
C ALA A 268 -13.22 14.86 -7.78
N GLN A 269 -12.85 14.64 -6.52
CA GLN A 269 -11.88 15.46 -5.78
C GLN A 269 -10.63 14.62 -5.51
N GLU A 270 -9.46 15.20 -5.77
CA GLU A 270 -8.18 14.49 -5.64
C GLU A 270 -7.88 14.08 -4.19
N LYS A 271 -8.23 14.94 -3.23
CA LYS A 271 -8.06 14.70 -1.79
C LYS A 271 -8.78 13.45 -1.29
N ASP A 272 -9.85 13.01 -1.96
CA ASP A 272 -10.62 11.83 -1.55
C ASP A 272 -9.78 10.54 -1.63
N LEU A 273 -8.70 10.53 -2.44
CA LEU A 273 -7.77 9.41 -2.50
C LEU A 273 -7.01 9.21 -1.17
N LEU A 274 -6.75 10.27 -0.40
CA LEU A 274 -6.03 10.20 0.87
C LEU A 274 -6.79 9.40 1.95
N VAL A 275 -8.11 9.28 1.80
CA VAL A 275 -9.01 8.61 2.74
C VAL A 275 -9.78 7.45 2.12
N ASN A 276 -9.44 7.06 0.90
CA ASN A 276 -10.07 5.93 0.24
C ASN A 276 -9.64 4.61 0.91
N GLN A 277 -10.59 3.73 1.21
CA GLN A 277 -10.36 2.45 1.90
C GLN A 277 -10.91 1.25 1.10
N LEU A 278 -11.11 1.42 -0.22
CA LEU A 278 -11.76 0.41 -1.05
C LEU A 278 -11.00 -0.92 -1.08
N ILE A 279 -9.66 -0.87 -1.16
CA ILE A 279 -8.80 -2.06 -1.20
C ILE A 279 -8.94 -2.86 0.09
N TYR A 280 -8.92 -2.22 1.26
CA TYR A 280 -9.19 -2.87 2.54
C TYR A 280 -10.63 -3.43 2.63
N LYS A 281 -11.63 -2.66 2.18
CA LYS A 281 -13.06 -3.07 2.22
C LYS A 281 -13.40 -4.28 1.35
N LEU A 282 -12.64 -4.52 0.28
CA LEU A 282 -12.83 -5.66 -0.62
C LEU A 282 -12.17 -6.95 -0.11
N ALA A 283 -11.14 -6.83 0.73
CA ALA A 283 -10.36 -7.97 1.21
C ALA A 283 -11.14 -8.89 2.17
N THR A 284 -10.70 -10.13 2.25
CA THR A 284 -11.25 -11.14 3.18
C THR A 284 -11.28 -10.61 4.63
N PRO A 285 -12.38 -10.82 5.38
CA PRO A 285 -12.45 -10.47 6.81
C PRO A 285 -11.38 -11.15 7.67
N PRO A 286 -11.14 -10.66 8.90
CA PRO A 286 -10.14 -11.25 9.81
C PRO A 286 -10.31 -12.75 10.01
N ALA A 287 -9.20 -13.49 9.88
CA ALA A 287 -9.08 -14.91 10.21
C ALA A 287 -8.74 -15.13 11.70
N ILE A 288 -8.22 -14.11 12.37
CA ILE A 288 -7.84 -14.12 13.79
C ILE A 288 -8.97 -13.48 14.61
N GLN A 289 -9.37 -14.13 15.71
CA GLN A 289 -10.46 -13.64 16.57
C GLN A 289 -9.96 -12.71 17.68
N ASP A 290 -8.93 -13.10 18.42
CA ASP A 290 -8.32 -12.25 19.46
C ASP A 290 -7.30 -11.30 18.84
N LEU A 291 -7.64 -10.01 18.83
CA LEU A 291 -6.80 -8.93 18.32
C LEU A 291 -6.21 -8.07 19.45
N SER A 292 -6.44 -8.41 20.72
CA SER A 292 -6.09 -7.57 21.88
C SER A 292 -4.58 -7.40 22.10
N TRP A 293 -3.80 -8.36 21.61
CA TRP A 293 -2.34 -8.35 21.68
C TRP A 293 -1.69 -7.49 20.58
N ILE A 294 -2.43 -7.16 19.52
CA ILE A 294 -1.92 -6.39 18.40
C ILE A 294 -1.95 -4.90 18.74
N LYS A 295 -0.77 -4.29 18.85
CA LYS A 295 -0.62 -2.93 19.32
C LYS A 295 0.14 -2.09 18.29
N PRO A 296 -0.52 -1.16 17.58
CA PRO A 296 0.20 -0.19 16.76
C PRO A 296 1.05 0.72 17.66
N GLY A 297 2.15 1.25 17.14
CA GLY A 297 3.05 2.10 17.92
C GLY A 297 4.22 2.63 17.10
N LYS A 298 5.19 3.21 17.78
CA LYS A 298 6.38 3.83 17.20
C LYS A 298 7.62 3.08 17.67
N ALA A 299 8.59 2.91 16.78
CA ALA A 299 9.85 2.25 17.10
C ALA A 299 11.03 3.20 16.98
N ALA A 300 11.94 3.17 17.95
CA ALA A 300 13.30 3.64 17.70
C ALA A 300 14.00 2.67 16.74
N TRP A 301 14.76 3.19 15.78
CA TRP A 301 15.37 2.37 14.73
C TRP A 301 16.82 2.81 14.47
N GLU A 302 17.75 1.88 14.52
CA GLU A 302 19.18 2.12 14.46
C GLU A 302 19.76 2.04 13.03
N TRP A 303 19.10 1.32 12.13
CA TRP A 303 19.71 0.94 10.84
C TRP A 303 19.97 2.14 9.91
N TRP A 304 19.02 3.07 9.80
CA TRP A 304 19.09 4.17 8.83
C TRP A 304 20.31 5.08 9.01
N HIS A 305 20.67 5.37 10.26
CA HIS A 305 21.82 6.19 10.62
C HIS A 305 23.03 5.33 11.07
N ASP A 306 23.09 4.09 10.60
CA ASP A 306 24.17 3.13 10.80
C ASP A 306 24.54 2.89 12.27
N ALA A 307 23.54 2.93 13.15
CA ALA A 307 23.66 2.83 14.60
C ALA A 307 24.65 3.84 15.20
N MET A 308 24.94 4.96 14.52
CA MET A 308 25.85 5.99 14.98
C MET A 308 25.18 6.87 16.05
N LEU A 309 25.89 7.14 17.14
CA LEU A 309 25.44 8.01 18.23
C LEU A 309 26.41 9.18 18.39
N PRO A 310 26.34 10.25 17.58
CA PRO A 310 27.26 11.37 17.64
C PRO A 310 27.28 12.03 19.03
N GLY A 311 28.47 12.24 19.58
CA GLY A 311 28.64 12.83 20.92
C GLY A 311 28.33 11.88 22.10
N SER A 312 28.02 10.61 21.84
CA SER A 312 27.87 9.58 22.87
C SER A 312 29.22 8.98 23.26
N GLU A 313 29.45 8.77 24.55
CA GLU A 313 30.60 7.99 25.07
C GLU A 313 30.50 6.48 24.77
N THR A 314 29.29 5.98 24.50
CA THR A 314 29.07 4.58 24.09
C THR A 314 29.58 4.38 22.66
N PRO A 315 30.48 3.40 22.43
CA PRO A 315 30.91 3.02 21.07
C PRO A 315 29.69 2.74 20.19
N SER A 316 29.70 3.31 18.98
CA SER A 316 28.55 3.28 18.06
C SER A 316 28.98 3.04 16.61
N GLY A 317 28.03 2.83 15.71
CA GLY A 317 28.30 2.33 14.35
C GLY A 317 27.91 0.86 14.18
N MET A 318 27.69 0.44 12.93
CA MET A 318 27.25 -0.93 12.59
C MET A 318 28.16 -2.04 13.15
N GLN A 319 29.45 -1.78 13.30
CA GLN A 319 30.45 -2.68 13.88
C GLN A 319 30.40 -2.77 15.41
N ASN A 320 29.78 -1.79 16.07
CA ASN A 320 29.68 -1.67 17.52
C ASN A 320 28.28 -2.01 18.05
N ARG A 321 27.42 -2.61 17.22
CA ARG A 321 26.09 -3.09 17.65
C ARG A 321 26.26 -4.20 18.67
N ASN A 322 25.86 -3.90 19.90
CA ASN A 322 25.98 -4.78 21.05
C ASN A 322 24.89 -4.45 22.08
N THR A 323 24.82 -5.25 23.13
CA THR A 323 23.85 -5.12 24.21
C THR A 323 23.86 -3.72 24.86
N ALA A 324 25.01 -3.10 25.06
CA ALA A 324 25.11 -1.77 25.69
C ALA A 324 24.56 -0.66 24.79
N LEU A 325 24.84 -0.73 23.49
CA LEU A 325 24.29 0.19 22.49
C LEU A 325 22.76 0.08 22.45
N TYR A 326 22.19 -1.11 22.35
CA TYR A 326 20.73 -1.27 22.30
C TYR A 326 20.04 -0.88 23.61
N LYS A 327 20.68 -1.04 24.77
CA LYS A 327 20.16 -0.49 26.04
C LYS A 327 19.99 1.04 25.99
N LYS A 328 20.87 1.76 25.30
CA LYS A 328 20.69 3.21 25.05
C LYS A 328 19.47 3.53 24.21
N TYR A 329 19.20 2.74 23.16
CA TYR A 329 17.98 2.92 22.36
C TYR A 329 16.72 2.60 23.16
N ILE A 330 16.76 1.56 23.98
CA ILE A 330 15.66 1.22 24.90
C ILE A 330 15.41 2.36 25.90
N ASP A 331 16.47 2.93 26.49
CA ASP A 331 16.34 4.05 27.41
C ASP A 331 15.75 5.29 26.71
N PHE A 332 16.19 5.58 25.48
CA PHE A 332 15.62 6.65 24.66
C PHE A 332 14.14 6.40 24.34
N ALA A 333 13.78 5.20 23.91
CA ALA A 333 12.41 4.81 23.62
C ALA A 333 11.52 4.98 24.85
N ALA A 334 11.96 4.48 26.01
CA ALA A 334 11.24 4.58 27.26
C ALA A 334 11.03 6.04 27.72
N GLN A 335 12.09 6.85 27.68
CA GLN A 335 12.03 8.28 28.03
C GLN A 335 11.04 9.05 27.15
N ASN A 336 10.94 8.67 25.88
CA ASN A 336 10.08 9.33 24.90
C ASN A 336 8.76 8.58 24.65
N LYS A 337 8.43 7.58 25.46
CA LYS A 337 7.19 6.80 25.37
C LYS A 337 6.97 6.17 23.99
N LEU A 338 8.05 5.74 23.36
CA LEU A 338 7.99 4.90 22.16
C LEU A 338 7.72 3.47 22.60
N GLU A 339 6.81 2.81 21.90
CA GLU A 339 6.34 1.47 22.25
C GLU A 339 7.41 0.41 21.95
N TYR A 340 8.26 0.66 20.94
CA TYR A 340 9.14 -0.37 20.40
C TYR A 340 10.59 0.08 20.21
N LEU A 341 11.48 -0.92 20.19
CA LEU A 341 12.77 -0.89 19.51
C LEU A 341 12.73 -1.91 18.37
N MET A 342 13.06 -1.47 17.16
CA MET A 342 13.40 -2.36 16.05
C MET A 342 14.87 -2.72 16.17
N ILE A 343 15.21 -4.01 16.22
CA ILE A 343 16.59 -4.49 16.08
C ILE A 343 16.72 -5.08 14.68
N ASP A 344 17.40 -4.34 13.81
CA ASP A 344 17.49 -4.64 12.39
C ASP A 344 18.59 -5.68 12.08
N ALA A 345 18.93 -5.85 10.81
CA ALA A 345 19.84 -6.85 10.29
C ALA A 345 21.18 -6.89 11.02
N GLY A 346 21.44 -7.99 11.75
CA GLY A 346 22.74 -8.24 12.37
C GLY A 346 22.71 -8.79 13.80
N TRP A 347 21.54 -9.01 14.42
CA TRP A 347 21.42 -9.62 15.75
C TRP A 347 21.63 -11.14 15.76
N SER A 348 21.33 -11.83 14.66
CA SER A 348 21.57 -13.27 14.45
C SER A 348 22.41 -13.53 13.20
N ASN A 349 22.77 -14.79 12.97
CA ASN A 349 23.24 -15.26 11.67
C ASN A 349 22.10 -15.12 10.64
N VAL A 350 22.42 -14.58 9.46
CA VAL A 350 21.43 -14.31 8.40
C VAL A 350 20.83 -15.59 7.80
N TYR A 351 21.49 -16.74 7.94
CA TYR A 351 21.04 -18.05 7.45
C TYR A 351 20.50 -18.96 8.56
N ASP A 352 20.59 -18.55 9.83
CA ASP A 352 20.16 -19.34 10.99
C ASP A 352 19.81 -18.40 12.16
N LEU A 353 18.51 -18.13 12.32
CA LEU A 353 18.03 -17.16 13.33
C LEU A 353 18.30 -17.61 14.76
N LYS A 354 18.50 -18.92 14.99
CA LYS A 354 18.78 -19.49 16.32
C LYS A 354 20.23 -19.27 16.75
N LYS A 355 21.11 -18.84 15.84
CA LYS A 355 22.49 -18.45 16.13
C LYS A 355 22.59 -16.93 16.35
N VAL A 356 22.29 -16.50 17.56
CA VAL A 356 22.43 -15.10 18.00
C VAL A 356 23.91 -14.69 18.03
N LYS A 357 24.20 -13.44 17.69
CA LYS A 357 25.56 -12.89 17.81
C LYS A 357 25.96 -12.71 19.28
N PRO A 358 27.15 -13.16 19.71
CA PRO A 358 27.57 -13.08 21.11
C PRO A 358 27.55 -11.67 21.72
N GLU A 359 27.76 -10.64 20.90
CA GLU A 359 27.80 -9.24 21.35
C GLU A 359 26.40 -8.67 21.66
N THR A 360 25.34 -9.28 21.11
CA THR A 360 23.95 -8.84 21.22
C THR A 360 23.11 -9.89 21.93
N ASP A 361 23.04 -9.80 23.25
CA ASP A 361 22.18 -10.67 24.06
C ASP A 361 20.72 -10.21 23.96
N VAL A 362 20.00 -10.77 22.99
CA VAL A 362 18.59 -10.42 22.73
C VAL A 362 17.65 -10.80 23.88
N PHE A 363 17.98 -11.81 24.69
CA PHE A 363 17.17 -12.18 25.85
C PHE A 363 17.31 -11.14 26.97
N GLU A 364 18.54 -10.69 27.24
CA GLU A 364 18.79 -9.60 28.17
C GLU A 364 18.16 -8.29 27.69
N LEU A 365 18.22 -8.00 26.39
CA LEU A 365 17.58 -6.81 25.83
C LEU A 365 16.07 -6.84 25.98
N ALA A 366 15.41 -7.96 25.68
CA ALA A 366 13.96 -8.10 25.86
C ALA A 366 13.56 -7.93 27.34
N ARG A 367 14.33 -8.54 28.26
CA ARG A 367 14.13 -8.39 29.71
C ARG A 367 14.29 -6.94 30.15
N TYR A 368 15.33 -6.25 29.69
CA TYR A 368 15.62 -4.86 30.03
C TYR A 368 14.58 -3.89 29.46
N ALA A 369 14.13 -4.12 28.23
CA ALA A 369 13.10 -3.35 27.53
C ALA A 369 11.74 -3.48 28.23
N LYS A 370 11.34 -4.71 28.58
CA LYS A 370 10.07 -4.94 29.30
C LYS A 370 10.02 -4.22 30.64
N GLY A 371 11.12 -4.16 31.37
CA GLY A 371 11.23 -3.38 32.61
C GLY A 371 11.08 -1.86 32.43
N ARG A 372 11.06 -1.38 31.18
CA ARG A 372 10.94 0.03 30.78
C ARG A 372 9.71 0.31 29.91
N ASN A 373 8.80 -0.67 29.78
CA ASN A 373 7.61 -0.59 28.92
C ASN A 373 7.96 -0.36 27.44
N VAL A 374 9.04 -0.97 26.97
CA VAL A 374 9.42 -1.04 25.56
C VAL A 374 9.44 -2.51 25.14
N ASP A 375 8.86 -2.82 23.99
CA ASP A 375 8.89 -4.17 23.42
C ASP A 375 9.81 -4.23 22.19
N LEU A 376 10.22 -5.43 21.78
CA LEU A 376 11.19 -5.63 20.69
C LEU A 376 10.55 -6.18 19.41
N PHE A 377 10.99 -5.63 18.28
CA PHE A 377 10.88 -6.26 16.96
C PHE A 377 12.25 -6.76 16.50
N LEU A 378 12.29 -7.93 15.86
CA LEU A 378 13.52 -8.52 15.34
C LEU A 378 13.44 -8.71 13.82
N TRP A 379 14.46 -8.26 13.10
CA TRP A 379 14.55 -8.42 11.64
C TRP A 379 14.96 -9.85 11.22
N CYS A 380 14.47 -10.35 10.08
CA CYS A 380 14.94 -11.57 9.46
C CYS A 380 14.71 -11.61 7.94
N VAL A 381 15.46 -12.46 7.24
CA VAL A 381 15.24 -12.75 5.81
C VAL A 381 14.08 -13.75 5.65
N ALA A 382 13.20 -13.50 4.68
CA ALA A 382 12.04 -14.36 4.38
C ALA A 382 12.41 -15.83 4.15
N THR A 383 13.42 -16.12 3.33
CA THR A 383 13.86 -17.50 3.03
C THR A 383 14.46 -18.20 4.25
N THR A 384 15.24 -17.48 5.07
CA THR A 384 15.78 -17.99 6.32
C THR A 384 14.67 -18.28 7.32
N LEU A 385 13.68 -17.40 7.44
CA LEU A 385 12.51 -17.65 8.27
C LEU A 385 11.78 -18.92 7.80
N LEU A 386 11.51 -19.02 6.49
CA LEU A 386 10.73 -20.10 5.89
C LEU A 386 11.42 -21.47 5.87
N ASN A 387 12.74 -21.56 6.07
CA ASN A 387 13.45 -22.84 6.08
C ASN A 387 13.03 -23.76 7.25
N ASP A 388 12.55 -23.15 8.34
CA ASP A 388 11.98 -23.76 9.53
C ASP A 388 11.03 -22.74 10.18
N LEU A 389 9.93 -22.42 9.47
CA LEU A 389 9.00 -21.35 9.85
C LEU A 389 8.56 -21.44 11.32
N GLU A 390 8.08 -22.61 11.73
CA GLU A 390 7.56 -22.84 13.08
C GLU A 390 8.68 -22.71 14.13
N GLY A 391 9.80 -23.43 13.94
CA GLY A 391 10.90 -23.42 14.91
C GLY A 391 11.61 -22.07 15.01
N ASN A 392 11.69 -21.32 13.91
CA ASN A 392 12.26 -19.97 13.91
C ASN A 392 11.34 -18.96 14.61
N LEU A 393 10.03 -19.02 14.38
CA LEU A 393 9.08 -18.16 15.07
C LEU A 393 8.97 -18.51 16.56
N ASP A 394 9.01 -19.79 16.93
CA ASP A 394 9.08 -20.24 18.33
C ASP A 394 10.33 -19.69 19.03
N PHE A 395 11.48 -19.77 18.35
CA PHE A 395 12.72 -19.20 18.86
C PHE A 395 12.60 -17.69 19.06
N ILE A 396 12.16 -16.94 18.05
CA ILE A 396 11.96 -15.48 18.13
C ILE A 396 11.02 -15.16 19.29
N ARG A 397 9.88 -15.84 19.40
CA ARG A 397 8.92 -15.61 20.48
C ARG A 397 9.52 -15.87 21.86
N SER A 398 10.39 -16.88 21.97
CA SER A 398 11.09 -17.23 23.22
C SER A 398 12.07 -16.16 23.70
N THR A 399 12.60 -15.33 22.78
CA THR A 399 13.45 -14.18 23.16
C THR A 399 12.69 -13.12 23.96
N GLY A 400 11.36 -13.07 23.81
CA GLY A 400 10.50 -12.02 24.36
C GLY A 400 10.11 -10.94 23.35
N ALA A 401 10.54 -11.06 22.08
CA ALA A 401 10.06 -10.20 20.99
C ALA A 401 8.54 -10.31 20.79
N VAL A 402 7.93 -9.21 20.38
CA VAL A 402 6.48 -9.09 20.09
C VAL A 402 6.18 -8.95 18.61
N GLY A 403 7.22 -8.84 17.78
CA GLY A 403 7.07 -8.77 16.34
C GLY A 403 8.35 -9.01 15.57
N ILE A 404 8.20 -9.09 14.26
CA ILE A 404 9.26 -9.38 13.30
C ILE A 404 9.21 -8.41 12.12
N LYS A 405 10.37 -8.06 11.59
CA LYS A 405 10.52 -7.40 10.29
C LYS A 405 11.05 -8.42 9.30
N VAL A 406 10.22 -8.89 8.38
CA VAL A 406 10.57 -9.95 7.44
C VAL A 406 10.88 -9.35 6.08
N ASP A 407 12.06 -9.63 5.55
CA ASP A 407 12.64 -8.87 4.44
C ASP A 407 13.07 -9.77 3.28
N PHE A 408 13.29 -9.18 2.10
CA PHE A 408 13.82 -9.81 0.89
C PHE A 408 12.94 -10.95 0.31
N PHE A 409 11.65 -10.68 0.10
CA PHE A 409 10.78 -11.56 -0.70
C PHE A 409 11.08 -11.43 -2.19
N ASP A 410 11.22 -10.19 -2.66
CA ASP A 410 11.53 -9.75 -4.03
C ASP A 410 10.68 -10.42 -5.12
N ARG A 411 9.46 -10.85 -4.78
CA ARG A 411 8.55 -11.62 -5.63
C ARG A 411 7.09 -11.41 -5.25
N ASP A 412 6.21 -11.44 -6.26
CA ASP A 412 4.75 -11.51 -6.09
C ASP A 412 4.08 -12.56 -7.00
N ASP A 413 4.86 -13.54 -7.49
CA ASP A 413 4.27 -14.74 -8.10
C ASP A 413 3.47 -15.56 -7.07
N GLN A 414 2.64 -16.50 -7.56
CA GLN A 414 1.74 -17.28 -6.70
C GLN A 414 2.43 -17.88 -5.47
N LEU A 415 3.63 -18.44 -5.63
CA LEU A 415 4.36 -19.08 -4.53
C LEU A 415 4.80 -18.07 -3.48
N ALA A 416 5.27 -16.89 -3.90
CA ALA A 416 5.64 -15.83 -2.97
C ALA A 416 4.42 -15.28 -2.22
N ILE A 417 3.27 -15.10 -2.90
CA ILE A 417 2.02 -14.68 -2.24
C ILE A 417 1.56 -15.68 -1.18
N GLN A 418 1.74 -16.99 -1.40
CA GLN A 418 1.49 -17.99 -0.35
C GLN A 418 2.41 -17.82 0.87
N TRP A 419 3.64 -17.33 0.70
CA TRP A 419 4.56 -17.11 1.83
C TRP A 419 4.05 -16.03 2.78
N PHE A 420 3.54 -14.92 2.25
CA PHE A 420 2.97 -13.84 3.07
C PHE A 420 1.86 -14.37 4.00
N GLU A 421 0.92 -15.13 3.46
CA GLU A 421 -0.17 -15.71 4.24
C GLU A 421 0.33 -16.75 5.27
N LYS A 422 1.25 -17.64 4.87
CA LYS A 422 1.83 -18.64 5.78
C LYS A 422 2.54 -17.99 6.97
N ILE A 423 3.37 -16.97 6.70
CA ILE A 423 4.08 -16.21 7.74
C ILE A 423 3.07 -15.48 8.63
N ALA A 424 2.06 -14.84 8.04
CA ALA A 424 1.05 -14.09 8.78
C ALA A 424 0.28 -14.97 9.78
N GLN A 425 -0.21 -16.13 9.34
CA GLN A 425 -0.89 -17.09 10.21
C GLN A 425 0.05 -17.65 11.29
N ALA A 426 1.23 -18.16 10.91
CA ALA A 426 2.15 -18.78 11.86
C ALA A 426 2.67 -17.81 12.93
N ALA A 427 2.84 -16.53 12.57
CA ALA A 427 3.17 -15.47 13.51
C ALA A 427 1.98 -15.11 14.42
N ALA A 428 0.77 -15.08 13.88
CA ALA A 428 -0.44 -14.83 14.66
C ALA A 428 -0.67 -15.89 15.73
N ASP A 429 -0.44 -17.16 15.41
CA ASP A 429 -0.53 -18.29 16.35
C ASP A 429 0.43 -18.15 17.55
N ARG A 430 1.45 -17.28 17.42
CA ARG A 430 2.46 -16.97 18.43
C ARG A 430 2.35 -15.57 19.03
N HIS A 431 1.32 -14.81 18.64
CA HIS A 431 1.14 -13.41 18.99
C HIS A 431 2.34 -12.52 18.59
N LEU A 432 2.84 -12.71 17.37
CA LEU A 432 3.88 -11.87 16.76
C LEU A 432 3.27 -10.96 15.69
N MET A 433 3.54 -9.66 15.81
CA MET A 433 3.24 -8.67 14.77
C MET A 433 4.28 -8.73 13.65
N ILE A 434 3.91 -8.29 12.45
CA ILE A 434 4.76 -8.37 11.26
C ILE A 434 4.84 -7.02 10.56
N ASP A 435 6.06 -6.65 10.20
CA ASP A 435 6.39 -5.65 9.21
C ASP A 435 7.06 -6.35 8.01
N PHE A 436 6.50 -6.21 6.82
CA PHE A 436 7.05 -6.84 5.61
C PHE A 436 7.90 -5.84 4.82
N HIS A 437 9.17 -6.15 4.58
CA HIS A 437 10.12 -5.42 3.74
C HIS A 437 10.56 -6.26 2.54
N GLY A 438 11.18 -5.64 1.53
CA GLY A 438 11.56 -6.31 0.28
C GLY A 438 10.35 -7.01 -0.35
N CYS A 439 9.16 -6.41 -0.20
CA CYS A 439 7.88 -7.07 -0.40
C CYS A 439 7.08 -6.46 -1.54
N SER A 440 6.03 -7.18 -1.96
CA SER A 440 5.05 -6.63 -2.90
C SER A 440 4.11 -5.63 -2.22
N LYS A 441 3.45 -4.79 -3.03
CA LYS A 441 2.40 -3.86 -2.55
C LYS A 441 1.33 -4.58 -1.70
N PRO A 442 0.79 -3.93 -0.65
CA PRO A 442 -0.38 -4.45 0.06
C PRO A 442 -1.59 -4.50 -0.86
N THR A 443 -2.43 -5.50 -0.60
CA THR A 443 -3.68 -5.77 -1.34
C THR A 443 -4.80 -6.14 -0.38
N GLY A 444 -4.68 -5.73 0.90
CA GLY A 444 -5.68 -5.97 1.95
C GLY A 444 -5.46 -7.23 2.77
N LEU A 445 -4.33 -7.93 2.64
CA LEU A 445 -4.01 -9.10 3.48
C LEU A 445 -3.98 -8.74 4.98
N GLU A 446 -3.62 -7.50 5.32
CA GLU A 446 -3.67 -6.94 6.67
C GLU A 446 -5.09 -6.87 7.26
N ARG A 447 -6.15 -7.00 6.44
CA ARG A 447 -7.51 -7.19 6.95
C ARG A 447 -7.74 -8.61 7.44
N LYS A 448 -7.28 -9.59 6.65
CA LYS A 448 -7.40 -11.01 6.98
C LYS A 448 -6.49 -11.37 8.16
N TYR A 449 -5.28 -10.79 8.19
CA TYR A 449 -4.29 -10.97 9.23
C TYR A 449 -3.87 -9.62 9.81
N PRO A 450 -4.61 -9.08 10.80
CA PRO A 450 -4.28 -7.79 11.38
C PRO A 450 -2.96 -7.73 12.15
N ASN A 451 -2.29 -8.86 12.40
CA ASN A 451 -0.94 -8.83 12.95
C ASN A 451 0.08 -8.30 11.94
N ILE A 452 -0.26 -8.18 10.65
CA ILE A 452 0.53 -7.42 9.69
C ILE A 452 0.29 -5.93 9.94
N VAL A 453 1.24 -5.29 10.62
CA VAL A 453 1.14 -3.89 11.02
C VAL A 453 1.74 -2.94 9.99
N ASN A 454 2.63 -3.41 9.11
CA ASN A 454 3.14 -2.59 8.03
C ASN A 454 3.68 -3.38 6.82
N TYR A 455 3.89 -2.65 5.73
CA TYR A 455 4.58 -3.10 4.52
C TYR A 455 5.50 -1.97 4.08
N GLU A 456 6.70 -2.26 3.61
CA GLU A 456 7.52 -1.31 2.86
C GLU A 456 6.87 -1.08 1.48
N ALA A 457 7.33 -1.80 0.43
CA ALA A 457 6.84 -1.69 -0.94
C ALA A 457 6.65 -0.21 -1.36
N VAL A 458 7.59 0.62 -0.95
CA VAL A 458 7.62 2.06 -1.13
C VAL A 458 9.08 2.45 -1.16
N ARG A 459 9.38 3.47 -1.94
CA ARG A 459 10.72 4.04 -1.90
C ARG A 459 10.89 4.89 -0.65
N GLY A 460 11.39 4.27 0.42
CA GLY A 460 11.44 4.80 1.78
C GLY A 460 12.58 5.79 2.04
N ALA A 461 12.67 6.27 3.28
CA ALA A 461 13.72 7.19 3.72
C ALA A 461 15.13 6.59 3.58
N GLU A 462 15.27 5.26 3.58
CA GLU A 462 16.53 4.56 3.32
C GLU A 462 17.20 4.97 2.02
N CYS A 463 16.42 5.30 0.99
CA CYS A 463 16.96 5.74 -0.29
C CYS A 463 17.75 7.05 -0.16
N SER A 464 17.58 7.79 0.94
CA SER A 464 18.43 8.95 1.26
C SER A 464 19.88 8.58 1.57
N LYS A 465 20.20 7.30 1.80
CA LYS A 465 21.57 6.80 1.96
C LYS A 465 22.31 6.73 0.61
N TRP A 466 21.61 6.41 -0.48
CA TRP A 466 22.28 6.09 -1.75
C TRP A 466 21.75 6.82 -3.00
N ASP A 467 20.64 7.56 -2.94
CA ASP A 467 20.09 8.27 -4.11
C ASP A 467 19.25 9.53 -3.80
N LEU A 468 18.69 10.14 -4.85
CA LEU A 468 18.03 11.47 -4.82
C LEU A 468 16.49 11.43 -4.89
N THR A 469 15.88 10.27 -4.80
CA THR A 469 14.48 10.08 -5.22
C THR A 469 13.50 9.91 -4.05
N ALA A 470 13.96 9.67 -2.82
CA ALA A 470 13.17 9.91 -1.63
C ALA A 470 13.07 11.42 -1.38
N ASN A 471 12.11 12.08 -2.03
CA ASN A 471 11.98 13.54 -2.03
C ASN A 471 10.52 14.01 -1.99
N PRO A 472 10.26 15.30 -1.67
CA PRO A 472 8.92 15.88 -1.52
C PRO A 472 7.94 15.63 -2.67
N ASP A 473 8.40 15.57 -3.93
CA ASP A 473 7.51 15.24 -5.06
C ASP A 473 7.01 13.79 -4.94
N GLN A 474 7.91 12.87 -4.61
CA GLN A 474 7.64 11.43 -4.50
C GLN A 474 6.85 11.10 -3.22
N HIS A 475 7.06 11.82 -2.11
CA HIS A 475 6.24 11.67 -0.89
C HIS A 475 4.77 11.96 -1.17
N LEU A 476 4.50 13.01 -1.94
CA LEU A 476 3.15 13.37 -2.33
C LEU A 476 2.57 12.35 -3.30
N LEU A 477 3.31 11.90 -4.31
CA LEU A 477 2.81 10.82 -5.18
C LEU A 477 2.52 9.53 -4.40
N THR A 478 3.37 9.15 -3.44
CA THR A 478 3.15 8.03 -2.52
C THR A 478 1.82 8.15 -1.77
N SER A 479 1.50 9.35 -1.27
CA SER A 479 0.25 9.63 -0.53
C SER A 479 -1.01 9.38 -1.36
N PHE A 480 -0.95 9.59 -2.68
CA PHE A 480 -2.12 9.47 -3.56
C PHE A 480 -2.15 8.17 -4.39
N VAL A 481 -1.04 7.44 -4.49
CA VAL A 481 -0.91 6.26 -5.36
C VAL A 481 -0.68 4.97 -4.57
N ARG A 482 0.38 4.88 -3.75
CA ARG A 482 0.71 3.69 -2.97
C ARG A 482 -0.06 3.57 -1.65
N MET A 483 -0.31 4.68 -0.97
CA MET A 483 -1.02 4.67 0.32
C MET A 483 -2.48 4.16 0.23
N PRO A 484 -3.24 4.40 -0.85
CA PRO A 484 -4.55 3.76 -1.03
C PRO A 484 -4.53 2.22 -1.02
N ALA A 485 -3.39 1.60 -1.34
CA ALA A 485 -3.24 0.14 -1.33
C ALA A 485 -3.23 -0.47 0.07
N GLY A 486 -2.80 0.29 1.07
CA GLY A 486 -2.62 -0.19 2.43
C GLY A 486 -1.54 0.60 3.17
N PRO A 487 -1.24 0.22 4.42
CA PRO A 487 -0.22 0.89 5.22
C PRO A 487 1.16 0.85 4.53
N LEU A 488 2.04 1.77 4.94
CA LEU A 488 3.42 1.83 4.45
C LEU A 488 4.45 2.10 5.55
N ASP A 489 5.58 1.43 5.50
CA ASP A 489 6.75 1.74 6.31
C ASP A 489 7.73 2.62 5.52
N TYR A 490 7.45 3.92 5.47
CA TYR A 490 8.35 4.89 4.86
C TYR A 490 9.62 5.14 5.68
N THR A 491 9.57 4.86 6.99
CA THR A 491 10.62 5.19 7.98
C THR A 491 10.97 6.70 8.13
N PRO A 492 10.00 7.60 8.39
CA PRO A 492 10.28 9.02 8.56
C PRO A 492 10.99 9.34 9.89
N GLY A 493 11.27 10.62 10.10
CA GLY A 493 11.73 11.17 11.37
C GLY A 493 13.13 11.72 11.37
N SER A 494 13.74 11.99 10.21
CA SER A 494 15.08 12.59 10.16
C SER A 494 15.11 13.99 10.78
N MET A 495 16.06 14.22 11.69
CA MET A 495 16.37 15.54 12.25
C MET A 495 17.43 16.28 11.44
N ARG A 496 18.03 15.64 10.43
CA ARG A 496 18.88 16.30 9.43
C ARG A 496 18.07 16.48 8.16
N ASN A 497 17.78 17.73 7.81
CA ASN A 497 16.90 18.07 6.69
C ASN A 497 17.66 18.96 5.72
N ALA A 498 17.56 18.67 4.43
CA ALA A 498 18.28 19.37 3.39
C ALA A 498 17.31 19.88 2.30
N THR A 499 17.65 21.04 1.74
CA THR A 499 16.98 21.52 0.53
C THR A 499 17.36 20.65 -0.66
N LYS A 500 16.64 20.79 -1.77
CA LYS A 500 16.93 20.07 -3.02
C LYS A 500 18.37 20.28 -3.49
N GLU A 501 18.91 21.48 -3.29
CA GLU A 501 20.22 21.91 -3.76
C GLU A 501 21.37 21.43 -2.85
N THR A 502 21.08 21.21 -1.58
CA THR A 502 22.09 20.88 -0.54
C THR A 502 22.12 19.41 -0.18
N PHE A 503 21.06 18.67 -0.50
CA PHE A 503 20.95 17.26 -0.22
C PHE A 503 22.03 16.44 -0.95
N LYS A 504 22.62 15.50 -0.21
CA LYS A 504 23.54 14.49 -0.73
C LYS A 504 23.30 13.16 -0.02
N PRO A 505 23.29 12.03 -0.76
CA PRO A 505 23.22 10.72 -0.13
C PRO A 505 24.49 10.44 0.70
N VAL A 506 24.33 9.74 1.82
CA VAL A 506 25.42 9.35 2.71
C VAL A 506 25.27 7.89 3.11
N ASP A 507 26.22 7.06 2.66
CA ASP A 507 26.37 5.66 3.04
C ASP A 507 27.87 5.24 3.00
N PRO A 508 28.43 4.65 4.08
CA PRO A 508 27.88 4.61 5.43
C PRO A 508 27.92 5.99 6.11
N GLY A 509 27.02 6.26 7.05
CA GLY A 509 27.08 7.40 7.95
C GLY A 509 25.73 7.89 8.45
N LEU A 510 25.65 9.22 8.60
CA LEU A 510 24.48 9.94 9.09
C LEU A 510 23.75 10.60 7.91
N PRO A 511 22.79 9.91 7.25
CA PRO A 511 22.03 10.50 6.17
C PRO A 511 21.16 11.67 6.68
N SER A 512 20.71 12.48 5.72
CA SER A 512 19.68 13.52 5.90
C SER A 512 18.48 13.17 5.03
N THR A 513 17.37 13.88 5.15
CA THR A 513 16.23 13.75 4.22
C THR A 513 16.06 15.02 3.39
N GLN A 514 15.45 14.87 2.22
CA GLN A 514 15.04 16.00 1.38
C GLN A 514 13.72 16.61 1.85
N GLY A 515 13.67 17.94 1.89
CA GLY A 515 12.52 18.68 2.41
C GLY A 515 12.80 19.24 3.80
N THR A 516 11.84 19.96 4.39
CA THR A 516 12.05 20.65 5.67
C THR A 516 11.77 19.75 6.88
N ARG A 517 12.21 20.17 8.07
CA ARG A 517 11.84 19.54 9.35
C ARG A 517 10.33 19.34 9.46
N CYS A 518 9.53 20.36 9.13
CA CYS A 518 8.08 20.25 9.26
C CYS A 518 7.44 19.37 8.18
N HIS A 519 8.07 19.19 7.02
CA HIS A 519 7.67 18.18 6.03
C HIS A 519 7.85 16.77 6.61
N GLU A 520 9.01 16.51 7.23
CA GLU A 520 9.32 15.24 7.89
C GLU A 520 8.30 14.89 8.98
N LEU A 521 8.00 15.86 9.85
CA LEU A 521 7.01 15.66 10.92
C LEU A 521 5.60 15.41 10.37
N ALA A 522 5.25 16.05 9.25
CA ALA A 522 3.93 15.89 8.66
C ALA A 522 3.69 14.47 8.11
N MET A 523 4.74 13.71 7.78
CA MET A 523 4.60 12.31 7.38
C MET A 523 3.96 11.44 8.47
N PHE A 524 4.23 11.70 9.76
CA PHE A 524 3.60 10.99 10.89
C PHE A 524 2.09 11.22 10.98
N VAL A 525 1.56 12.26 10.33
CA VAL A 525 0.11 12.50 10.23
C VAL A 525 -0.42 12.08 8.87
N ILE A 526 0.31 12.30 7.77
CA ILE A 526 -0.19 12.02 6.43
C ILE A 526 -0.12 10.53 6.12
N PHE A 527 1.05 9.89 6.28
CA PHE A 527 1.21 8.48 5.98
C PHE A 527 0.42 7.58 6.95
N ASN A 528 -0.05 6.45 6.43
CA ASN A 528 -0.73 5.43 7.22
C ASN A 528 0.30 4.37 7.65
N GLN A 529 0.82 4.50 8.86
CA GLN A 529 1.94 3.69 9.36
C GLN A 529 1.61 3.15 10.76
N PRO A 530 0.87 2.02 10.88
CA PRO A 530 0.50 1.48 12.19
C PRO A 530 1.71 1.15 13.08
N LEU A 531 2.83 0.74 12.46
CA LEU A 531 4.16 0.76 13.06
C LEU A 531 4.99 1.87 12.40
N ALA A 532 5.25 2.97 13.09
CA ALA A 532 6.02 4.09 12.55
C ALA A 532 7.44 4.13 13.12
N MET A 533 8.46 4.09 12.27
CA MET A 533 9.84 4.25 12.72
C MET A 533 10.15 5.71 13.05
N LEU A 534 11.06 5.91 14.00
CA LEU A 534 11.86 7.12 14.17
C LEU A 534 13.26 6.77 13.67
N CYS A 535 13.57 7.18 12.44
CA CYS A 535 14.77 6.71 11.74
C CYS A 535 16.10 7.33 12.23
N ASP A 536 16.07 8.44 12.96
CA ASP A 536 17.29 9.16 13.35
C ASP A 536 17.86 8.70 14.71
N SER A 537 19.08 9.13 15.03
CA SER A 537 19.75 8.76 16.25
C SER A 537 19.10 9.41 17.49
N PRO A 538 19.05 8.72 18.63
CA PRO A 538 18.67 9.30 19.92
C PRO A 538 19.39 10.62 20.25
N MET A 539 20.66 10.74 19.86
CA MET A 539 21.47 11.92 20.13
C MET A 539 21.01 13.15 19.33
N GLU A 540 20.41 12.93 18.16
CA GLU A 540 19.94 13.99 17.29
C GLU A 540 18.55 14.44 17.70
N TYR A 541 17.67 13.50 18.08
CA TYR A 541 16.39 13.84 18.69
C TYR A 541 16.52 14.64 20.00
N ALA A 542 17.54 14.34 20.82
CA ALA A 542 17.77 15.04 22.08
C ALA A 542 18.01 16.56 21.93
N LYS A 543 18.41 17.02 20.73
CA LYS A 543 18.60 18.44 20.42
C LYS A 543 17.27 19.20 20.23
N TYR A 544 16.16 18.47 20.03
CA TYR A 544 14.86 19.03 19.66
C TYR A 544 13.74 18.51 20.59
N PRO A 545 13.74 18.88 21.89
CA PRO A 545 12.78 18.37 22.86
C PRO A 545 11.33 18.74 22.55
N ASP A 546 11.10 19.88 21.91
CA ASP A 546 9.79 20.33 21.42
C ASP A 546 9.28 19.47 20.25
N VAL A 547 10.16 19.03 19.35
CA VAL A 547 9.82 18.06 18.29
C VAL A 547 9.51 16.70 18.89
N MET A 548 10.29 16.24 19.88
CA MET A 548 10.00 15.00 20.59
C MET A 548 8.66 15.05 21.33
N GLN A 549 8.25 16.19 21.87
CA GLN A 549 6.91 16.35 22.43
C GLN A 549 5.80 16.04 21.40
N PHE A 550 6.00 16.40 20.13
CA PHE A 550 5.09 16.04 19.04
C PHE A 550 5.19 14.54 18.69
N LEU A 551 6.40 14.03 18.42
CA LEU A 551 6.62 12.65 17.99
C LEU A 551 6.16 11.62 19.04
N SER A 552 6.38 11.90 20.33
CA SER A 552 5.86 11.07 21.42
C SER A 552 4.33 11.09 21.51
N ALA A 553 3.69 12.19 21.12
CA ALA A 553 2.25 12.38 21.29
C ALA A 553 1.42 11.98 20.07
N VAL A 554 1.98 12.01 18.85
CA VAL A 554 1.26 11.65 17.62
C VAL A 554 0.96 10.14 17.60
N PRO A 555 -0.31 9.72 17.48
CA PRO A 555 -0.67 8.30 17.37
C PRO A 555 -0.28 7.73 16.01
N THR A 556 -0.22 6.39 15.93
CA THR A 556 -0.12 5.64 14.66
C THR A 556 -1.44 4.99 14.25
N ALA A 557 -2.44 5.03 15.13
CA ALA A 557 -3.80 4.55 14.88
C ALA A 557 -4.85 5.54 15.39
N PHE A 558 -5.81 5.86 14.52
CA PHE A 558 -6.76 6.96 14.65
C PHE A 558 -8.21 6.47 14.61
N GLU A 559 -9.10 7.29 15.17
CA GLU A 559 -10.53 7.00 15.23
C GLU A 559 -11.28 7.46 13.98
N ASP A 560 -10.86 8.60 13.43
CA ASP A 560 -11.46 9.27 12.27
C ASP A 560 -10.40 10.11 11.56
N THR A 561 -10.44 10.14 10.24
CA THR A 561 -9.50 10.89 9.39
C THR A 561 -10.27 11.74 8.39
N LYS A 562 -9.84 12.99 8.22
CA LYS A 562 -10.39 13.94 7.24
C LYS A 562 -9.30 14.36 6.26
N ALA A 563 -9.54 14.17 4.98
CA ALA A 563 -8.80 14.86 3.92
C ALA A 563 -9.31 16.30 3.84
N LEU A 564 -8.56 17.24 4.41
CA LEU A 564 -8.95 18.65 4.43
C LEU A 564 -8.79 19.24 3.03
N ASP A 565 -7.62 19.03 2.43
CA ASP A 565 -7.28 19.48 1.09
C ASP A 565 -6.16 18.61 0.48
N GLY A 566 -5.99 18.68 -0.83
CA GLY A 566 -4.90 17.96 -1.48
C GLY A 566 -5.01 17.91 -2.99
N LYS A 567 -3.84 17.88 -3.64
CA LYS A 567 -3.69 17.75 -5.08
C LYS A 567 -2.51 16.83 -5.38
N VAL A 568 -2.73 15.84 -6.25
CA VAL A 568 -1.79 14.75 -6.54
C VAL A 568 -0.43 15.32 -6.94
N GLY A 569 0.62 14.89 -6.24
CA GLY A 569 1.99 15.32 -6.49
C GLY A 569 2.29 16.80 -6.21
N GLN A 570 1.37 17.53 -5.57
CA GLN A 570 1.53 18.96 -5.27
C GLN A 570 1.46 19.29 -3.78
N TYR A 571 0.42 18.83 -3.09
CA TYR A 571 0.31 19.00 -1.63
C TYR A 571 -0.76 18.08 -1.04
N ALA A 572 -0.68 17.83 0.27
CA ALA A 572 -1.66 17.06 1.03
C ALA A 572 -1.89 17.70 2.39
N VAL A 573 -3.15 17.76 2.84
CA VAL A 573 -3.53 18.27 4.16
C VAL A 573 -4.57 17.33 4.78
N MET A 574 -4.23 16.74 5.92
CA MET A 574 -5.12 15.81 6.63
C MET A 574 -5.24 16.18 8.10
N ALA A 575 -6.41 15.89 8.68
CA ALA A 575 -6.64 15.93 10.12
C ALA A 575 -7.07 14.54 10.60
N LYS A 576 -6.38 14.01 11.61
CA LYS A 576 -6.64 12.68 12.18
C LYS A 576 -6.98 12.81 13.67
N LYS A 577 -8.03 12.12 14.11
CA LYS A 577 -8.57 12.22 15.48
C LYS A 577 -8.16 11.01 16.32
N LYS A 578 -7.80 11.25 17.57
CA LYS A 578 -7.61 10.21 18.59
C LYS A 578 -7.90 10.76 19.97
N ALA A 579 -8.69 10.05 20.79
CA ALA A 579 -8.93 10.36 22.19
C ALA A 579 -9.31 11.84 22.43
N GLY A 580 -10.19 12.39 21.59
CA GLY A 580 -10.65 13.77 21.67
C GLY A 580 -9.70 14.84 21.10
N SER A 581 -8.44 14.48 20.81
CA SER A 581 -7.46 15.36 20.16
C SER A 581 -7.44 15.18 18.64
N TRP A 582 -7.03 16.21 17.93
CA TRP A 582 -6.79 16.18 16.49
C TRP A 582 -5.32 16.46 16.18
N TYR A 583 -4.79 15.76 15.18
CA TYR A 583 -3.45 15.92 14.66
C TYR A 583 -3.59 16.33 13.19
N ILE A 584 -2.98 17.44 12.82
CA ILE A 584 -3.03 17.98 11.46
C ILE A 584 -1.65 17.90 10.86
N GLY A 585 -1.56 17.41 9.63
CA GLY A 585 -0.34 17.41 8.83
C GLY A 585 -0.58 18.11 7.51
N ALA A 586 0.41 18.87 7.05
CA ALA A 586 0.44 19.48 5.73
C ALA A 586 1.83 19.30 5.11
N MET A 587 1.87 18.91 3.83
CA MET A 587 3.12 18.77 3.06
C MET A 587 2.93 19.40 1.67
N THR A 588 3.95 20.07 1.15
CA THR A 588 4.00 20.55 -0.24
C THR A 588 5.20 19.97 -0.97
N ASN A 589 5.11 19.99 -2.30
CA ASN A 589 6.17 19.60 -3.22
C ASN A 589 7.29 20.66 -3.23
N TRP A 590 8.18 20.64 -4.22
CA TRP A 590 9.23 21.68 -4.33
C TRP A 590 8.72 23.10 -4.63
N ASP A 591 7.42 23.28 -4.82
CA ASP A 591 6.79 24.60 -4.92
C ASP A 591 6.32 25.08 -3.55
N ALA A 592 6.80 26.25 -3.13
CA ALA A 592 6.28 26.92 -1.94
C ALA A 592 4.81 27.28 -2.12
N ARG A 593 4.02 27.15 -1.05
CA ARG A 593 2.57 27.24 -1.13
C ARG A 593 1.99 27.89 0.11
N THR A 594 0.80 28.47 -0.02
CA THR A 594 -0.06 28.76 1.13
C THR A 594 -1.30 27.89 1.03
N VAL A 595 -1.60 27.16 2.10
CA VAL A 595 -2.84 26.37 2.25
C VAL A 595 -3.70 27.00 3.33
N GLU A 596 -5.02 26.84 3.24
CA GLU A 596 -5.94 27.29 4.28
C GLU A 596 -6.42 26.09 5.11
N LEU A 597 -6.21 26.15 6.43
CA LEU A 597 -6.81 25.21 7.36
C LEU A 597 -8.19 25.69 7.79
N ASP A 598 -9.20 24.95 7.35
CA ASP A 598 -10.58 25.08 7.81
C ASP A 598 -10.85 24.11 8.97
N PHE A 599 -11.07 24.67 10.17
CA PHE A 599 -11.34 23.91 11.39
C PHE A 599 -12.82 23.52 11.58
N SER A 600 -13.67 23.66 10.57
CA SER A 600 -15.11 23.37 10.65
C SER A 600 -15.46 21.93 11.04
N PHE A 601 -14.50 21.01 10.96
CA PHE A 601 -14.62 19.63 11.45
C PHE A 601 -14.61 19.52 12.99
N LEU A 602 -14.19 20.57 13.71
CA LEU A 602 -14.24 20.60 15.17
C LEU A 602 -15.69 20.69 15.67
N PRO A 603 -16.01 20.06 16.81
CA PRO A 603 -17.34 20.17 17.42
C PRO A 603 -17.74 21.60 17.79
N ASP A 604 -19.04 21.87 17.77
CA ASP A 604 -19.64 23.15 18.15
C ASP A 604 -19.37 23.52 19.62
N ALA A 605 -19.27 24.83 19.87
CA ALA A 605 -19.11 25.43 21.20
C ALA A 605 -17.89 24.93 22.02
N LYS A 606 -16.87 24.34 21.36
CA LYS A 606 -15.60 23.98 21.98
C LYS A 606 -14.46 24.86 21.50
N THR A 607 -13.64 25.30 22.45
CA THR A 607 -12.33 25.90 22.22
C THR A 607 -11.28 24.82 22.42
N TYR A 608 -10.29 24.77 21.53
CA TYR A 608 -9.18 23.83 21.60
C TYR A 608 -7.86 24.61 21.72
N HIS A 609 -6.88 24.03 22.40
CA HIS A 609 -5.51 24.49 22.41
C HIS A 609 -4.72 23.81 21.29
N MET A 610 -4.17 24.62 20.38
CA MET A 610 -3.33 24.16 19.28
C MET A 610 -1.87 24.48 19.54
N THR A 611 -0.99 23.47 19.45
CA THR A 611 0.45 23.64 19.27
C THR A 611 0.77 23.39 17.80
N LEU A 612 1.33 24.39 17.12
CA LEU A 612 1.57 24.41 15.68
C LEU A 612 3.08 24.53 15.42
N TYR A 613 3.62 23.61 14.61
CA TYR A 613 4.98 23.61 14.10
C TYR A 613 4.92 23.96 12.62
N THR A 614 5.64 25.01 12.22
CA THR A 614 5.65 25.51 10.84
C THR A 614 7.06 25.82 10.39
N ASP A 615 7.32 25.63 9.08
CA ASP A 615 8.52 26.12 8.41
C ASP A 615 8.84 27.57 8.79
N ALA A 616 10.08 27.81 9.23
CA ALA A 616 10.58 29.16 9.45
C ALA A 616 10.64 29.96 8.14
N ALA A 617 10.75 31.28 8.22
CA ALA A 617 10.72 32.16 7.03
C ALA A 617 11.78 31.75 5.98
N ASP A 618 12.95 31.36 6.46
CA ASP A 618 14.15 30.94 5.74
C ASP A 618 14.25 29.42 5.49
N ALA A 619 13.22 28.64 5.83
CA ALA A 619 13.26 27.17 5.71
C ALA A 619 13.45 26.64 4.27
N GLY A 620 13.22 27.49 3.26
CA GLY A 620 13.53 27.16 1.86
C GLY A 620 15.03 27.22 1.53
N THR A 621 15.85 27.73 2.44
CA THR A 621 17.31 27.81 2.34
C THR A 621 17.98 26.96 3.42
N ASP A 622 17.47 27.00 4.65
CA ASP A 622 17.85 26.07 5.72
C ASP A 622 16.67 25.18 6.10
N ALA A 623 16.63 23.99 5.51
CA ALA A 623 15.54 23.04 5.69
C ALA A 623 15.35 22.56 7.14
N SER A 624 16.31 22.79 8.04
CA SER A 624 16.21 22.43 9.45
C SER A 624 15.43 23.46 10.28
N HIS A 625 15.25 24.69 9.79
CA HIS A 625 14.64 25.77 10.55
C HIS A 625 13.10 25.69 10.59
N TYR A 626 12.55 25.73 11.80
CA TYR A 626 11.11 25.72 12.07
C TYR A 626 10.75 26.66 13.22
N THR A 627 9.45 26.89 13.40
CA THR A 627 8.90 27.69 14.50
C THR A 627 7.76 26.94 15.18
N VAL A 628 7.62 27.13 16.49
CA VAL A 628 6.53 26.55 17.28
C VAL A 628 5.68 27.69 17.86
N LYS A 629 4.36 27.57 17.73
CA LYS A 629 3.40 28.54 18.26
C LYS A 629 2.25 27.82 18.95
N THR A 630 1.75 28.41 20.03
CA THR A 630 0.52 27.97 20.68
C THR A 630 -0.58 28.99 20.46
N MET A 631 -1.80 28.53 20.23
CA MET A 631 -2.97 29.39 20.09
C MET A 631 -4.26 28.64 20.41
N GLN A 632 -5.34 29.38 20.62
CA GLN A 632 -6.67 28.80 20.72
C GLN A 632 -7.35 28.75 19.35
N VAL A 633 -8.04 27.67 19.07
CA VAL A 633 -8.82 27.50 17.83
C VAL A 633 -10.23 27.00 18.14
N THR A 634 -11.16 27.34 17.26
CA THR A 634 -12.56 26.87 17.30
C THR A 634 -12.95 26.41 15.90
N ARG A 635 -14.15 25.84 15.75
CA ARG A 635 -14.68 25.49 14.41
C ARG A 635 -14.77 26.65 13.41
N LYS A 636 -14.78 27.89 13.92
CA LYS A 636 -14.82 29.12 13.11
C LYS A 636 -13.43 29.58 12.66
N THR A 637 -12.36 29.02 13.22
CA THR A 637 -11.00 29.38 12.87
C THR A 637 -10.72 29.02 11.42
N ARG A 638 -10.09 29.94 10.69
CA ARG A 638 -9.47 29.76 9.39
C ARG A 638 -8.04 30.24 9.50
N LEU A 639 -7.07 29.38 9.18
CA LEU A 639 -5.65 29.70 9.32
C LEU A 639 -4.94 29.50 7.98
N LYS A 640 -4.30 30.56 7.48
CA LYS A 640 -3.39 30.46 6.34
C LYS A 640 -2.04 29.94 6.82
N LEU A 641 -1.62 28.79 6.27
CA LEU A 641 -0.32 28.19 6.53
C LEU A 641 0.56 28.31 5.30
N ARG A 642 1.69 29.01 5.45
CA ARG A 642 2.76 29.03 4.45
C ARG A 642 3.62 27.78 4.62
N LEU A 643 3.81 27.06 3.54
CA LEU A 643 4.70 25.91 3.41
C LEU A 643 5.88 26.33 2.53
N ALA A 644 7.11 26.12 3.00
CA ALA A 644 8.31 26.37 2.22
C ALA A 644 8.43 25.39 1.04
N LYS A 645 9.44 25.57 0.18
CA LYS A 645 9.74 24.59 -0.88
C LYS A 645 10.13 23.26 -0.24
N GLY A 646 9.47 22.16 -0.62
CA GLY A 646 9.63 20.87 0.04
C GLY A 646 9.22 20.90 1.51
N GLY A 647 8.34 21.84 1.87
CA GLY A 647 8.00 22.20 3.23
C GLY A 647 6.77 21.50 3.78
N GLY A 648 6.42 21.85 5.01
CA GLY A 648 5.28 21.28 5.72
C GLY A 648 4.89 22.01 7.00
N ALA A 649 3.88 21.46 7.67
CA ALA A 649 3.43 21.90 8.98
C ALA A 649 2.75 20.75 9.73
N VAL A 650 2.86 20.75 11.06
CA VAL A 650 2.07 19.86 11.92
C VAL A 650 1.42 20.61 13.05
N ALA A 651 0.23 20.17 13.48
CA ALA A 651 -0.44 20.72 14.63
C ALA A 651 -1.04 19.64 15.53
N MET A 652 -0.94 19.84 16.84
CA MET A 652 -1.70 19.09 17.85
C MET A 652 -2.78 20.00 18.41
N VAL A 653 -4.05 19.61 18.24
CA VAL A 653 -5.23 20.36 18.63
C VAL A 653 -5.93 19.58 19.73
N ARG A 654 -5.78 20.03 20.98
CA ARG A 654 -6.25 19.34 22.19
C ARG A 654 -7.43 20.08 22.81
N PRO A 655 -8.42 19.37 23.39
CA PRO A 655 -9.55 19.98 24.10
C PRO A 655 -9.14 20.96 25.19
#